data_AF-A0A0V0WRC6-F1
#
_entry.id   AF-A0A0V0WRC6-F1
#
_cell.length_a   1.000
_cell.length_b   1.000
_cell.length_c   1.000
_cell.angle_alpha   90.00
_cell.angle_beta   90.00
_cell.angle_gamma   90.00
#
_symmetry.space_group_name_H-M   'P 1'
#
loop_
_entity.id
_entity.type
_entity.pdbx_description
1 polymer ?
#
loop_
_entity_poly.entity_id
_entity_poly.type
_entity_poly.pdbx_seq_one_letter_code
_entity_poly.pdbx_strand_id
1 'polypeptide(L)'
;MSLKRLKFVSAVCLTICFALGYKLFLICDRFNNWDVERLKIFYFTPSPVMQLPGVYSESKVLAMEDDVLPVVCQINGKRTVRCLEDVEHGEVYMPFKSFLQPYFDVYGTLKKSENGSTFFDFQHSFAKIQQPSFSTYRADSVFGQFGTYNVAERFRVRCINSKSGVPMSVQWSQRGYYYPVQIGQYGLEHYSRSIIEPMPHVQYIAGLSEKRCFVEGQQTITIQNSSELSVLRMFVLSSDQESSFHITVQRSDTKQLYRIHYIPAAEPIRVINSFDVYFGFGQLPKNRWIRFTRDLSVDLMHGIGYTSKRMKKVKLKAIKLVILQLAFAGELCVANVSLQTHAHVDHFLDVANWFVENQDGKGGWSVPVKRSMSNGRLVLKPGWYSAMAQGHAMSVLCRAYLLENKKEYLDSALKAVQLFYINASDGGLINYFYNVFPWYEEYPTTPGSFVLNGFIYSLIGLRDLAFCSERVNQQVLDIYKIGLNSLKNMLPLYDTGVGSLYDLRHVSLHGAPNVARWDYHAVHIFQLHWLYIIEGDELFKETANRWIRFSEALLQNSSARCSYPILSLPMIYCYVDVIFWLWQFSSILTGCNNNYWYNTKILTKNAVSKLIKYFNFVKWGRLEIMESDFVERFNSLRINTSRQDELKQQCSLFCCITCGLIEKNEFTALRCLLLTCHMEKWLVRNGFDVQVVMLCPKVSSWFSDFGILETKFNNEIFISRSLNCAEICRMNKDELFSTVGKYFQTYQRKENAIFIIYSDLKGYNFQQLSQYFQNMQFVNYAYKIAHVKISIAQFSVKCFLSERKKQIFERIKEKHGKVDSQDHIVSRLSALVVVFELLTAKHDQPVFISYPSENGLPAIARKALFVMYNFTRMCSILNSFKKMVSTNYYPKLVPLALLSSDMQRGVLAEFRPLTDMIFSFDIIHSGNGSRRSDFTVPKICHWLTNFTSQFSKIYSKIQILTPATDLLFDELFVKIHLIEMFHNTMKLMFNLLCLETLNGM
;
A
#
# COMPACT_ATOMS: atom_id res chain seq x y z
N MET A 1 21.70 46.93 35.46
CA MET A 1 23.08 46.50 35.10
C MET A 1 23.62 47.48 34.06
N SER A 2 24.77 48.12 34.32
CA SER A 2 25.23 49.30 33.55
C SER A 2 25.75 48.94 32.14
N LEU A 3 25.59 49.89 31.20
CA LEU A 3 26.03 49.84 29.80
C LEU A 3 27.48 49.37 29.59
N LYS A 4 28.34 49.55 30.61
CA LYS A 4 29.73 49.05 30.64
C LYS A 4 29.82 47.53 30.64
N ARG A 5 28.91 46.81 31.32
CA ARG A 5 28.85 45.34 31.27
C ARG A 5 28.40 44.83 29.90
N LEU A 6 27.50 45.55 29.22
CA LEU A 6 27.04 45.15 27.88
C LEU A 6 28.15 45.28 26.84
N LYS A 7 28.92 46.37 26.88
CA LYS A 7 30.10 46.56 26.00
C LYS A 7 31.24 45.59 26.32
N PHE A 8 31.44 45.24 27.59
CA PHE A 8 32.42 44.24 27.98
C PHE A 8 32.03 42.84 27.50
N VAL A 9 30.76 42.44 27.66
CA VAL A 9 30.26 41.16 27.17
C VAL A 9 30.27 41.10 25.64
N SER A 10 29.93 42.19 24.93
CA SER A 10 29.98 42.20 23.46
C SER A 10 31.42 42.12 22.94
N ALA A 11 32.38 42.80 23.59
CA ALA A 11 33.79 42.73 23.22
C ALA A 11 34.38 41.34 23.49
N VAL A 12 34.03 40.70 24.63
CA VAL A 12 34.44 39.33 24.95
C VAL A 12 33.83 38.33 23.98
N CYS A 13 32.54 38.48 23.62
CA CYS A 13 31.90 37.63 22.61
C CYS A 13 32.52 37.80 21.22
N LEU A 14 32.82 39.03 20.78
CA LEU A 14 33.47 39.26 19.49
C LEU A 14 34.87 38.64 19.46
N THR A 15 35.62 38.75 20.56
CA THR A 15 36.97 38.18 20.70
C THR A 15 36.94 36.66 20.71
N ILE A 16 35.94 36.04 21.35
CA ILE A 16 35.73 34.59 21.34
C ILE A 16 35.31 34.10 19.96
N CYS A 17 34.43 34.83 19.26
CA CYS A 17 34.05 34.52 17.87
C CYS A 17 35.23 34.63 16.91
N PHE A 18 36.08 35.66 17.05
CA PHE A 18 37.30 35.79 16.25
C PHE A 18 38.32 34.69 16.59
N ALA A 19 38.50 34.34 17.87
CA ALA A 19 39.39 33.28 18.28
C ALA A 19 38.92 31.89 17.82
N LEU A 20 37.61 31.63 17.83
CA LEU A 20 37.01 30.40 17.30
C LEU A 20 37.07 30.36 15.77
N GLY A 21 36.79 31.47 15.09
CA GLY A 21 36.93 31.60 13.64
C GLY A 21 38.37 31.42 13.18
N TYR A 22 39.34 32.00 13.91
CA TYR A 22 40.77 31.82 13.66
C TYR A 22 41.26 30.41 13.99
N LYS A 23 40.74 29.77 15.04
CA LYS A 23 41.00 28.34 15.31
C LYS A 23 40.41 27.45 14.23
N LEU A 24 39.21 27.73 13.73
CA LEU A 24 38.60 27.01 12.61
C LEU A 24 39.38 27.23 11.32
N PHE A 25 39.84 28.45 11.05
CA PHE A 25 40.73 28.76 9.93
C PHE A 25 42.06 28.00 10.03
N LEU A 26 42.71 27.97 11.20
CA LEU A 26 43.94 27.20 11.44
C LEU A 26 43.72 25.68 11.42
N ILE A 27 42.52 25.20 11.77
CA ILE A 27 42.14 23.78 11.63
C ILE A 27 41.96 23.46 10.15
N CYS A 28 41.27 24.31 9.38
CA CYS A 28 41.10 24.17 7.94
C CYS A 28 42.44 24.28 7.17
N ASP A 29 43.35 25.18 7.60
CA ASP A 29 44.70 25.33 7.04
C ASP A 29 45.59 24.12 7.36
N ARG A 30 45.45 23.54 8.58
CA ARG A 30 46.07 22.25 8.92
C ARG A 30 45.48 21.06 8.17
N PHE A 31 44.20 21.10 7.78
CA PHE A 31 43.59 20.07 6.94
C PHE A 31 44.05 20.17 5.48
N ASN A 32 44.41 21.37 4.99
CA ASN A 32 44.98 21.55 3.65
C ASN A 32 46.45 21.14 3.54
N ASN A 33 47.21 21.15 4.64
CA ASN A 33 48.64 20.80 4.69
C ASN A 33 48.93 19.42 5.31
N TRP A 34 47.93 18.53 5.40
CA TRP A 34 48.17 17.18 5.89
C TRP A 34 48.71 16.27 4.79
N ASP A 35 49.91 15.76 5.06
CA ASP A 35 50.74 14.89 4.23
C ASP A 35 49.97 13.78 3.51
N VAL A 36 50.38 13.58 2.25
CA VAL A 36 49.71 12.85 1.17
C VAL A 36 49.74 11.32 1.35
N GLU A 37 50.19 10.79 2.48
CA GLU A 37 50.29 9.33 2.71
C GLU A 37 49.29 8.71 3.70
N ARG A 38 48.48 9.49 4.45
CA ARG A 38 47.50 8.91 5.41
C ARG A 38 46.01 9.03 5.04
N LEU A 39 45.68 9.50 3.84
CA LEU A 39 44.32 9.45 3.26
C LEU A 39 43.97 8.06 2.65
N LYS A 40 44.26 6.99 3.38
CA LYS A 40 43.71 5.66 3.14
C LYS A 40 42.71 5.36 4.26
N ILE A 41 41.46 5.81 4.15
CA ILE A 41 40.26 5.18 4.73
C ILE A 41 39.02 5.86 4.10
N PHE A 42 38.24 5.03 3.40
CA PHE A 42 36.97 5.29 2.68
C PHE A 42 37.00 6.14 1.39
N TYR A 43 37.97 5.86 0.53
CA TYR A 43 37.61 5.67 -0.89
C TYR A 43 37.06 4.25 -1.02
N PHE A 44 35.81 4.09 -1.45
CA PHE A 44 35.42 2.86 -2.12
C PHE A 44 36.21 2.84 -3.44
N THR A 45 37.38 2.21 -3.43
CA THR A 45 37.97 1.69 -4.65
C THR A 45 36.97 0.69 -5.23
N PRO A 46 36.41 0.92 -6.43
CA PRO A 46 35.86 -0.18 -7.18
C PRO A 46 37.02 -1.15 -7.38
N SER A 47 36.87 -2.40 -6.94
CA SER A 47 37.67 -3.48 -7.51
C SER A 47 37.53 -3.43 -9.03
N PRO A 48 38.55 -3.91 -9.78
CA PRO A 48 38.73 -3.61 -11.19
C PRO A 48 37.44 -3.82 -11.96
N VAL A 49 37.11 -2.82 -12.77
CA VAL A 49 36.23 -2.96 -13.93
C VAL A 49 36.55 -4.31 -14.57
N MET A 50 35.59 -5.23 -14.52
CA MET A 50 35.57 -6.34 -15.44
C MET A 50 35.43 -5.69 -16.80
N GLN A 51 36.55 -5.46 -17.48
CA GLN A 51 36.58 -5.09 -18.88
C GLN A 51 35.74 -6.16 -19.57
N LEU A 52 34.63 -5.78 -20.20
CA LEU A 52 34.00 -6.64 -21.18
C LEU A 52 34.95 -6.66 -22.37
N PRO A 53 35.68 -7.76 -22.65
CA PRO A 53 36.38 -7.88 -23.91
C PRO A 53 35.31 -8.07 -24.99
N GLY A 54 35.56 -7.46 -26.14
CA GLY A 54 34.69 -7.56 -27.30
C GLY A 54 34.39 -9.00 -27.71
N VAL A 55 33.30 -9.13 -28.46
CA VAL A 55 33.01 -10.17 -29.46
C VAL A 55 33.91 -11.41 -29.34
N TYR A 56 33.46 -12.40 -28.57
CA TYR A 56 33.93 -13.77 -28.73
C TYR A 56 32.77 -14.70 -29.08
N SER A 57 33.07 -15.48 -30.11
CA SER A 57 32.35 -16.50 -30.83
C SER A 57 31.75 -17.62 -29.98
N GLU A 58 30.65 -18.16 -30.49
CA GLU A 58 30.10 -19.51 -30.25
C GLU A 58 30.16 -20.05 -28.81
N SER A 59 29.12 -19.78 -28.04
CA SER A 59 28.85 -20.48 -26.77
C SER A 59 28.50 -21.95 -27.02
N LYS A 60 29.45 -22.85 -26.75
CA LYS A 60 29.16 -24.27 -26.49
C LYS A 60 28.25 -24.38 -25.26
N VAL A 61 27.18 -25.16 -25.39
CA VAL A 61 26.34 -25.58 -24.27
C VAL A 61 27.18 -26.51 -23.39
N LEU A 62 27.59 -26.04 -22.21
CA LEU A 62 28.20 -26.89 -21.19
C LEU A 62 27.15 -27.91 -20.73
N ALA A 63 27.44 -29.19 -20.95
CA ALA A 63 26.75 -30.27 -20.27
C ALA A 63 27.02 -30.15 -18.76
N MET A 64 26.09 -30.60 -17.92
CA MET A 64 26.34 -30.69 -16.48
C MET A 64 27.45 -31.73 -16.25
N GLU A 65 28.69 -31.27 -16.13
CA GLU A 65 29.82 -32.07 -15.64
C GLU A 65 29.77 -32.16 -14.11
N ASP A 66 30.39 -33.22 -13.56
CA ASP A 66 30.39 -33.62 -12.15
C ASP A 66 31.02 -32.58 -11.18
N ASP A 67 31.50 -31.44 -11.70
CA ASP A 67 32.34 -30.46 -11.01
C ASP A 67 31.60 -29.20 -10.52
N VAL A 68 30.28 -29.10 -10.71
CA VAL A 68 29.45 -28.01 -10.17
C VAL A 68 28.73 -28.43 -8.88
N LEU A 69 29.19 -27.92 -7.73
CA LEU A 69 28.68 -28.27 -6.41
C LEU A 69 27.83 -27.16 -5.78
N PRO A 70 26.83 -27.51 -4.94
CA PRO A 70 26.07 -26.52 -4.18
C PRO A 70 26.91 -25.94 -3.04
N VAL A 71 27.05 -24.61 -2.98
CA VAL A 71 27.74 -23.88 -1.91
C VAL A 71 26.80 -22.91 -1.19
N VAL A 72 27.10 -22.57 0.06
CA VAL A 72 26.32 -21.61 0.85
C VAL A 72 27.05 -20.27 0.92
N CYS A 73 26.58 -19.28 0.17
CA CYS A 73 27.12 -17.92 0.24
C CYS A 73 26.59 -17.18 1.48
N GLN A 74 27.50 -16.66 2.31
CA GLN A 74 27.14 -15.69 3.36
C GLN A 74 27.19 -14.27 2.80
N ILE A 75 26.06 -13.57 2.84
CA ILE A 75 25.95 -12.22 2.28
C ILE A 75 25.94 -11.20 3.41
N ASN A 76 27.01 -10.42 3.48
CA ASN A 76 27.24 -9.37 4.48
C ASN A 76 27.05 -9.85 5.93
N GLY A 77 27.28 -11.15 6.20
CA GLY A 77 27.08 -11.79 7.51
C GLY A 77 25.64 -11.85 8.02
N LYS A 78 24.63 -11.52 7.17
CA LYS A 78 23.22 -11.36 7.61
C LYS A 78 22.27 -12.41 7.05
N ARG A 79 22.60 -12.98 5.88
CA ARG A 79 21.75 -13.96 5.19
C ARG A 79 22.60 -14.97 4.45
N THR A 80 22.10 -16.19 4.37
CA THR A 80 22.70 -17.25 3.57
C THR A 80 21.89 -17.47 2.30
N VAL A 81 22.58 -17.78 1.21
CA VAL A 81 22.00 -18.02 -0.11
C VAL A 81 22.59 -19.32 -0.65
N ARG A 82 21.76 -20.18 -1.20
CA ARG A 82 22.24 -21.37 -1.92
C ARG A 82 22.77 -20.91 -3.28
N CYS A 83 24.06 -21.10 -3.47
CA CYS A 83 24.82 -20.79 -4.67
C CYS A 83 25.33 -22.10 -5.30
N LEU A 84 25.96 -21.97 -6.46
CA LEU A 84 26.71 -23.05 -7.08
C LEU A 84 28.18 -22.63 -7.15
N GLU A 85 29.08 -23.58 -7.00
CA GLU A 85 30.52 -23.40 -7.16
C GLU A 85 30.98 -24.38 -8.24
N ASP A 86 31.64 -23.83 -9.26
CA ASP A 86 32.40 -24.60 -10.23
C ASP A 86 33.79 -24.83 -9.62
N VAL A 87 34.04 -26.05 -9.15
CA VAL A 87 35.23 -26.38 -8.36
C VAL A 87 36.48 -26.39 -9.23
N GLU A 88 36.34 -26.72 -10.51
CA GLU A 88 37.46 -26.73 -11.47
C GLU A 88 37.96 -25.30 -11.73
N HIS A 89 37.04 -24.34 -11.87
CA HIS A 89 37.37 -22.96 -12.22
C HIS A 89 37.42 -22.01 -11.02
N GLY A 90 36.97 -22.45 -9.84
CA GLY A 90 36.91 -21.63 -8.62
C GLY A 90 35.85 -20.50 -8.67
N GLU A 91 34.86 -20.63 -9.55
CA GLU A 91 33.83 -19.60 -9.78
C GLU A 91 32.55 -19.88 -9.01
N VAL A 92 31.94 -18.83 -8.44
CA VAL A 92 30.71 -18.94 -7.63
C VAL A 92 29.53 -18.25 -8.30
N TYR A 93 28.49 -19.02 -8.59
CA TYR A 93 27.27 -18.56 -9.24
C TYR A 93 26.16 -18.33 -8.22
N MET A 94 25.59 -17.11 -8.21
CA MET A 94 24.49 -16.72 -7.32
C MET A 94 23.14 -16.75 -8.04
N PRO A 95 22.04 -17.14 -7.37
CA PRO A 95 20.75 -17.28 -8.03
C PRO A 95 20.10 -15.93 -8.33
N PHE A 96 19.76 -15.69 -9.60
CA PHE A 96 19.22 -14.38 -10.02
C PHE A 96 17.86 -14.06 -9.39
N LYS A 97 16.84 -14.87 -9.67
CA LYS A 97 15.43 -14.57 -9.35
C LYS A 97 15.13 -14.56 -7.85
N SER A 98 15.75 -15.46 -7.09
CA SER A 98 15.53 -15.59 -5.64
C SER A 98 16.40 -14.64 -4.81
N PHE A 99 17.46 -14.07 -5.40
CA PHE A 99 18.43 -13.28 -4.65
C PHE A 99 18.87 -11.99 -5.35
N LEU A 100 19.57 -12.06 -6.48
CA LEU A 100 20.15 -10.86 -7.11
C LEU A 100 19.08 -9.81 -7.45
N GLN A 101 17.98 -10.24 -8.09
CA GLN A 101 16.85 -9.40 -8.47
C GLN A 101 16.23 -8.65 -7.26
N PRO A 102 15.70 -9.33 -6.22
CA PRO A 102 15.08 -8.62 -5.10
C PRO A 102 16.08 -7.90 -4.19
N TYR A 103 17.38 -8.21 -4.27
CA TYR A 103 18.39 -7.55 -3.44
C TYR A 103 18.95 -6.27 -4.02
N PHE A 104 19.30 -6.30 -5.31
CA PHE A 104 19.86 -5.15 -6.02
C PHE A 104 18.77 -4.35 -6.76
N ASP A 105 17.52 -4.81 -6.73
CA ASP A 105 16.38 -4.23 -7.46
C ASP A 105 16.62 -4.14 -8.98
N VAL A 106 17.20 -5.21 -9.53
CA VAL A 106 17.55 -5.38 -10.96
C VAL A 106 16.60 -6.35 -11.67
N TYR A 107 16.61 -6.36 -13.00
CA TYR A 107 15.63 -7.06 -13.83
C TYR A 107 16.31 -8.04 -14.77
N GLY A 108 15.62 -9.12 -15.13
CA GLY A 108 16.13 -10.02 -16.14
C GLY A 108 15.18 -11.13 -16.52
N THR A 109 15.26 -11.57 -17.78
CA THR A 109 14.38 -12.60 -18.36
C THR A 109 15.13 -13.43 -19.39
N LEU A 110 14.78 -14.71 -19.51
CA LEU A 110 15.28 -15.54 -20.61
C LEU A 110 14.57 -15.15 -21.91
N LYS A 111 15.35 -14.89 -22.95
CA LYS A 111 14.89 -14.59 -24.31
C LYS A 111 15.40 -15.63 -25.29
N LYS A 112 14.68 -15.82 -26.39
CA LYS A 112 15.11 -16.64 -27.52
C LYS A 112 15.59 -15.73 -28.65
N SER A 113 16.75 -16.04 -29.20
CA SER A 113 17.29 -15.41 -30.40
C SER A 113 16.60 -15.96 -31.66
N GLU A 114 16.75 -15.27 -32.79
CA GLU A 114 16.18 -15.65 -34.09
C GLU A 114 16.67 -17.02 -34.56
N ASN A 115 17.90 -17.40 -34.19
CA ASN A 115 18.49 -18.72 -34.44
C ASN A 115 18.05 -19.80 -33.43
N GLY A 116 17.08 -19.50 -32.55
CA GLY A 116 16.54 -20.44 -31.57
C GLY A 116 17.34 -20.62 -30.28
N SER A 117 18.54 -20.02 -30.17
CA SER A 117 19.33 -20.07 -28.93
C SER A 117 18.65 -19.28 -27.80
N THR A 118 18.79 -19.74 -26.56
CA THR A 118 18.22 -19.06 -25.39
C THR A 118 19.32 -18.31 -24.66
N PHE A 119 19.11 -17.03 -24.34
CA PHE A 119 20.05 -16.20 -23.59
C PHE A 119 19.33 -15.49 -22.43
N PHE A 120 20.08 -15.09 -21.41
CA PHE A 120 19.57 -14.32 -20.28
C PHE A 120 19.78 -12.82 -20.52
N ASP A 121 18.69 -12.06 -20.64
CA ASP A 121 18.72 -10.61 -20.81
C ASP A 121 18.68 -9.94 -19.43
N PHE A 122 19.85 -9.53 -18.92
CA PHE A 122 19.99 -8.78 -17.67
C PHE A 122 19.83 -7.27 -17.92
N GLN A 123 19.08 -6.60 -17.05
CA GLN A 123 18.82 -5.17 -17.15
C GLN A 123 18.92 -4.52 -15.76
N HIS A 124 19.76 -3.48 -15.61
CA HIS A 124 19.84 -2.73 -14.36
C HIS A 124 18.54 -1.94 -14.10
N SER A 125 17.96 -1.37 -15.14
CA SER A 125 16.68 -0.66 -15.10
C SER A 125 15.72 -1.23 -16.14
N PHE A 126 14.41 -1.20 -15.84
CA PHE A 126 13.37 -1.59 -16.81
C PHE A 126 12.95 -0.44 -17.73
N ALA A 127 13.47 0.77 -17.50
CA ALA A 127 13.02 1.95 -18.20
C ALA A 127 13.68 2.04 -19.57
N LYS A 128 12.87 2.26 -20.60
CA LYS A 128 13.35 2.60 -21.92
C LYS A 128 13.57 4.09 -21.99
N ILE A 129 14.84 4.51 -21.99
CA ILE A 129 15.20 5.91 -22.21
C ILE A 129 14.88 6.25 -23.65
N GLN A 130 14.05 7.28 -23.84
CA GLN A 130 13.80 7.84 -25.15
C GLN A 130 14.60 9.14 -25.26
N GLN A 131 15.18 9.36 -26.44
CA GLN A 131 15.76 10.64 -26.80
C GLN A 131 14.72 11.47 -27.54
N PRO A 132 14.71 12.81 -27.38
CA PRO A 132 13.89 13.67 -28.22
C PRO A 132 14.18 13.41 -29.70
N SER A 133 13.14 13.13 -30.49
CA SER A 133 13.26 12.84 -31.93
C SER A 133 13.43 14.11 -32.78
N PHE A 134 13.49 15.28 -32.14
CA PHE A 134 13.53 16.58 -32.79
C PHE A 134 14.82 17.33 -32.40
N SER A 135 15.38 18.07 -33.35
CA SER A 135 16.56 18.93 -33.14
C SER A 135 16.20 20.35 -32.71
N THR A 136 14.95 20.77 -32.92
CA THR A 136 14.40 22.06 -32.50
C THR A 136 13.00 21.88 -31.95
N TYR A 137 12.56 22.77 -31.05
CA TYR A 137 11.24 22.69 -30.43
C TYR A 137 10.44 23.98 -30.62
N ARG A 138 9.20 23.85 -31.09
CA ARG A 138 8.25 24.93 -31.30
C ARG A 138 6.89 24.60 -30.69
N ALA A 139 6.09 25.63 -30.42
CA ALA A 139 4.77 25.44 -29.83
C ALA A 139 3.80 24.67 -30.76
N ASP A 140 4.00 24.74 -32.09
CA ASP A 140 3.26 24.00 -33.13
C ASP A 140 3.85 22.62 -33.44
N SER A 141 4.97 22.23 -32.83
CA SER A 141 5.54 20.89 -33.03
C SER A 141 4.95 19.86 -32.06
N VAL A 142 5.28 18.58 -32.31
CA VAL A 142 4.99 17.46 -31.40
C VAL A 142 5.37 17.82 -29.96
N PHE A 143 4.55 17.42 -28.99
CA PHE A 143 4.77 17.73 -27.59
C PHE A 143 5.67 16.67 -26.95
N GLY A 144 6.98 16.88 -26.99
CA GLY A 144 7.95 15.93 -26.44
C GLY A 144 7.76 14.54 -27.06
N GLN A 145 7.68 13.51 -26.22
CA GLN A 145 7.46 12.11 -26.64
C GLN A 145 5.99 11.67 -26.65
N PHE A 146 5.03 12.60 -26.52
CA PHE A 146 3.63 12.24 -26.26
C PHE A 146 2.96 11.51 -27.42
N GLY A 147 3.50 11.58 -28.64
CA GLY A 147 3.04 10.74 -29.75
C GLY A 147 3.12 9.24 -29.47
N THR A 148 4.07 8.82 -28.62
CA THR A 148 4.26 7.41 -28.22
C THR A 148 3.34 6.98 -27.07
N TYR A 149 2.66 7.93 -26.41
CA TYR A 149 1.81 7.63 -25.27
C TYR A 149 0.50 7.02 -25.71
N ASN A 150 -0.14 6.27 -24.82
CA ASN A 150 -1.52 5.79 -24.98
C ASN A 150 -2.26 6.07 -23.67
N VAL A 151 -2.87 7.26 -23.56
CA VAL A 151 -3.44 7.78 -22.31
C VAL A 151 -4.73 7.06 -21.98
N ALA A 152 -5.61 6.85 -22.96
CA ALA A 152 -6.90 6.16 -22.79
C ALA A 152 -6.72 4.73 -22.24
N GLU A 153 -5.69 4.03 -22.69
CA GLU A 153 -5.32 2.66 -22.27
C GLU A 153 -4.84 2.51 -20.82
N ARG A 154 -4.61 3.62 -20.11
CA ARG A 154 -4.11 3.57 -18.73
C ARG A 154 -5.22 3.09 -17.80
N PHE A 155 -4.91 2.14 -16.92
CA PHE A 155 -5.85 1.57 -15.94
C PHE A 155 -6.56 2.60 -15.03
N ARG A 156 -6.00 3.81 -14.92
CA ARG A 156 -6.55 4.93 -14.14
C ARG A 156 -7.56 5.78 -14.92
N VAL A 157 -7.71 5.57 -16.22
CA VAL A 157 -8.82 6.11 -17.02
C VAL A 157 -10.01 5.19 -16.83
N ARG A 158 -11.13 5.76 -16.37
CA ARG A 158 -12.40 5.05 -16.22
C ARG A 158 -13.07 4.82 -17.55
N CYS A 159 -13.17 5.89 -18.34
CA CYS A 159 -13.70 5.93 -19.71
C CYS A 159 -13.33 7.28 -20.34
N ILE A 160 -13.54 7.40 -21.65
CA ILE A 160 -13.68 8.68 -22.32
C ILE A 160 -15.15 9.09 -22.18
N ASN A 161 -15.45 10.22 -21.54
CA ASN A 161 -16.83 10.63 -21.32
C ASN A 161 -17.50 11.01 -22.66
N SER A 162 -18.68 10.47 -22.94
CA SER A 162 -19.36 10.66 -24.25
C SER A 162 -19.97 12.04 -24.45
N LYS A 163 -20.20 12.80 -23.37
CA LYS A 163 -20.64 14.20 -23.45
C LYS A 163 -19.48 15.12 -23.82
N SER A 164 -18.36 14.99 -23.12
CA SER A 164 -17.25 15.93 -23.21
C SER A 164 -16.10 15.50 -24.14
N GLY A 165 -16.05 14.23 -24.56
CA GLY A 165 -14.95 13.71 -25.40
C GLY A 165 -13.61 13.51 -24.68
N VAL A 166 -13.51 13.81 -23.37
CA VAL A 166 -12.27 13.74 -22.58
C VAL A 166 -12.25 12.60 -21.55
N PRO A 167 -11.06 12.13 -21.12
CA PRO A 167 -10.95 11.03 -20.15
C PRO A 167 -11.39 11.43 -18.73
N MET A 168 -12.05 10.50 -18.05
CA MET A 168 -12.33 10.57 -16.61
C MET A 168 -11.37 9.70 -15.81
N SER A 169 -10.82 10.23 -14.73
CA SER A 169 -9.86 9.55 -13.87
C SER A 169 -10.50 8.82 -12.69
N VAL A 170 -9.85 7.76 -12.24
CA VAL A 170 -10.09 7.08 -10.96
C VAL A 170 -8.82 6.95 -10.11
N GLN A 171 -7.81 7.81 -10.38
CA GLN A 171 -6.48 7.68 -9.79
C GLN A 171 -6.47 7.80 -8.26
N TRP A 172 -7.27 8.71 -7.69
CA TRP A 172 -7.37 8.93 -6.23
C TRP A 172 -8.77 8.77 -5.65
N SER A 173 -9.76 8.47 -6.48
CA SER A 173 -11.15 8.27 -6.11
C SER A 173 -11.77 7.19 -6.97
N GLN A 174 -12.61 6.34 -6.39
CA GLN A 174 -13.38 5.36 -7.19
C GLN A 174 -14.53 6.02 -7.96
N ARG A 175 -15.05 7.14 -7.45
CA ARG A 175 -15.95 8.01 -8.20
C ARG A 175 -15.11 8.69 -9.28
N GLY A 176 -15.49 8.49 -10.54
CA GLY A 176 -14.79 9.10 -11.68
C GLY A 176 -14.81 10.63 -11.59
N TYR A 177 -13.70 11.27 -11.94
CA TYR A 177 -13.57 12.72 -11.92
C TYR A 177 -12.68 13.21 -13.08
N TYR A 178 -12.91 14.44 -13.54
CA TYR A 178 -12.04 15.07 -14.52
C TYR A 178 -10.72 15.46 -13.87
N TYR A 179 -9.61 14.94 -14.38
CA TYR A 179 -8.28 15.25 -13.90
C TYR A 179 -7.51 16.04 -14.97
N PRO A 180 -7.31 17.35 -14.79
CA PRO A 180 -6.74 18.22 -15.83
C PRO A 180 -5.39 17.76 -16.41
N VAL A 181 -4.50 17.20 -15.58
CA VAL A 181 -3.22 16.64 -16.06
C VAL A 181 -3.45 15.52 -17.06
N GLN A 182 -4.38 14.61 -16.77
CA GLN A 182 -4.69 13.46 -17.63
C GLN A 182 -5.38 13.90 -18.92
N ILE A 183 -6.28 14.88 -18.83
CA ILE A 183 -6.98 15.47 -19.97
C ILE A 183 -5.98 16.16 -20.91
N GLY A 184 -5.08 16.98 -20.35
CA GLY A 184 -4.01 17.62 -21.13
C GLY A 184 -3.06 16.62 -21.78
N GLN A 185 -2.69 15.54 -21.07
CA GLN A 185 -1.90 14.47 -21.67
C GLN A 185 -2.60 13.78 -22.84
N TYR A 186 -3.91 13.55 -22.74
CA TYR A 186 -4.71 12.96 -23.82
C TYR A 186 -4.76 13.87 -25.05
N GLY A 187 -4.96 15.18 -24.85
CA GLY A 187 -4.93 16.16 -25.93
C GLY A 187 -3.55 16.24 -26.61
N LEU A 188 -2.48 16.37 -25.82
CA LEU A 188 -1.11 16.49 -26.35
C LEU A 188 -0.62 15.21 -27.05
N GLU A 189 -1.07 14.04 -26.60
CA GLU A 189 -0.88 12.77 -27.32
C GLU A 189 -1.54 12.82 -28.69
N HIS A 190 -2.84 13.10 -28.74
CA HIS A 190 -3.58 13.13 -30.00
C HIS A 190 -3.05 14.19 -30.96
N TYR A 191 -2.72 15.39 -30.47
CA TYR A 191 -2.05 16.41 -31.28
C TYR A 191 -0.74 15.89 -31.87
N SER A 192 0.14 15.32 -31.04
CA SER A 192 1.44 14.82 -31.50
C SER A 192 1.28 13.70 -32.53
N ARG A 193 0.32 12.79 -32.33
CA ARG A 193 0.02 11.73 -33.30
C ARG A 193 -0.58 12.26 -34.60
N SER A 194 -1.37 13.33 -34.56
CA SER A 194 -1.89 13.95 -35.78
C SER A 194 -0.79 14.49 -36.71
N ILE A 195 0.40 14.76 -36.17
CA ILE A 195 1.58 15.20 -36.92
C ILE A 195 2.40 14.01 -37.42
N ILE A 196 2.53 12.94 -36.62
CA ILE A 196 3.43 11.82 -36.89
C ILE A 196 2.76 10.70 -37.71
N GLU A 197 1.49 10.43 -37.44
CA GLU A 197 0.74 9.35 -38.08
C GLU A 197 0.15 9.79 -39.43
N PRO A 198 0.01 8.88 -40.42
CA PRO A 198 -0.59 9.21 -41.70
C PRO A 198 -2.06 9.62 -41.56
N MET A 199 -2.57 10.32 -42.57
CA MET A 199 -3.99 10.69 -42.65
C MET A 199 -4.90 9.47 -42.44
N PRO A 200 -6.01 9.62 -41.69
CA PRO A 200 -6.87 8.48 -41.40
C PRO A 200 -7.53 7.98 -42.66
N HIS A 201 -7.66 6.66 -42.80
CA HIS A 201 -8.56 6.10 -43.81
C HIS A 201 -9.99 6.35 -43.36
N VAL A 202 -10.82 6.92 -44.23
CA VAL A 202 -12.19 7.32 -43.94
C VAL A 202 -13.14 6.56 -44.85
N GLN A 203 -14.06 5.82 -44.25
CA GLN A 203 -15.16 5.13 -44.94
C GLN A 203 -16.48 5.76 -44.52
N TYR A 204 -17.16 6.44 -45.44
CA TYR A 204 -18.51 6.95 -45.22
C TYR A 204 -19.53 5.82 -45.28
N ILE A 205 -20.50 5.84 -44.38
CA ILE A 205 -21.56 4.84 -44.34
C ILE A 205 -22.63 5.18 -45.39
N ALA A 206 -22.93 4.23 -46.27
CA ALA A 206 -23.87 4.40 -47.36
C ALA A 206 -25.26 4.86 -46.84
N GLY A 207 -25.81 5.90 -47.47
CA GLY A 207 -27.10 6.48 -47.07
C GLY A 207 -27.08 7.28 -45.77
N LEU A 208 -25.90 7.58 -45.21
CA LEU A 208 -25.69 8.44 -44.03
C LEU A 208 -24.62 9.52 -44.25
N SER A 209 -24.17 9.72 -45.49
CA SER A 209 -23.30 10.85 -45.86
C SER A 209 -24.04 12.18 -45.72
N GLU A 210 -25.29 12.24 -46.18
CA GLU A 210 -26.16 13.42 -46.06
C GLU A 210 -27.03 13.36 -44.79
N LYS A 211 -27.81 14.42 -44.56
CA LYS A 211 -28.77 14.47 -43.45
C LYS A 211 -29.80 13.35 -43.60
N ARG A 212 -29.88 12.46 -42.62
CA ARG A 212 -30.94 11.48 -42.46
C ARG A 212 -31.56 11.60 -41.08
N CYS A 213 -32.88 11.65 -41.02
CA CYS A 213 -33.63 11.71 -39.76
C CYS A 213 -34.36 10.39 -39.52
N PHE A 214 -34.36 9.97 -38.26
CA PHE A 214 -35.07 8.81 -37.75
C PHE A 214 -36.23 9.33 -36.89
N VAL A 215 -37.44 8.85 -37.16
CA VAL A 215 -38.68 9.24 -36.47
C VAL A 215 -39.39 7.95 -36.10
N GLU A 216 -39.59 7.73 -34.80
CA GLU A 216 -40.23 6.58 -34.14
C GLU A 216 -39.77 5.15 -34.58
N GLY A 217 -39.48 4.31 -33.59
CA GLY A 217 -38.99 2.93 -33.79
C GLY A 217 -37.47 2.83 -34.00
N GLN A 218 -36.93 1.63 -33.78
CA GLN A 218 -35.49 1.36 -33.92
C GLN A 218 -35.14 1.06 -35.37
N GLN A 219 -34.41 1.95 -36.04
CA GLN A 219 -33.90 1.70 -37.39
C GLN A 219 -32.45 1.20 -37.32
N THR A 220 -32.16 0.10 -38.04
CA THR A 220 -30.84 -0.54 -38.04
C THR A 220 -30.23 -0.49 -39.43
N ILE A 221 -28.95 -0.12 -39.49
CA ILE A 221 -28.15 -0.02 -40.72
C ILE A 221 -26.98 -0.99 -40.58
N THR A 222 -26.93 -1.97 -41.48
CA THR A 222 -25.85 -2.96 -41.54
C THR A 222 -24.65 -2.38 -42.26
N ILE A 223 -23.47 -2.58 -41.71
CA ILE A 223 -22.20 -2.14 -42.27
C ILE A 223 -21.50 -3.35 -42.88
N GLN A 224 -21.16 -3.24 -44.16
CA GLN A 224 -20.35 -4.22 -44.86
C GLN A 224 -18.89 -3.78 -44.81
N ASN A 225 -18.01 -4.69 -44.39
CA ASN A 225 -16.56 -4.53 -44.39
C ASN A 225 -16.04 -3.29 -43.63
N SER A 226 -15.72 -3.47 -42.34
CA SER A 226 -15.20 -2.43 -41.44
C SER A 226 -13.84 -2.81 -40.84
N SER A 227 -13.11 -3.75 -41.47
CA SER A 227 -11.83 -4.21 -40.96
C SER A 227 -10.87 -3.04 -40.79
N GLU A 228 -10.25 -2.95 -39.61
CA GLU A 228 -9.25 -1.92 -39.23
C GLU A 228 -9.80 -0.53 -38.91
N LEU A 229 -11.11 -0.29 -39.07
CA LEU A 229 -11.75 0.97 -38.68
C LEU A 229 -12.42 0.82 -37.32
N SER A 230 -12.08 1.69 -36.38
CA SER A 230 -12.58 1.62 -35.00
C SER A 230 -13.12 2.93 -34.47
N VAL A 231 -12.90 4.04 -35.18
CA VAL A 231 -13.37 5.36 -34.77
C VAL A 231 -14.64 5.74 -35.54
N LEU A 232 -15.75 5.91 -34.84
CA LEU A 232 -17.00 6.43 -35.38
C LEU A 232 -16.98 7.96 -35.31
N ARG A 233 -17.27 8.63 -36.42
CA ARG A 233 -17.45 10.08 -36.49
C ARG A 233 -18.75 10.42 -37.21
N MET A 234 -19.57 11.27 -36.61
CA MET A 234 -20.82 11.76 -37.20
C MET A 234 -21.23 13.12 -36.64
N PHE A 235 -22.13 13.81 -37.32
CA PHE A 235 -22.92 14.88 -36.73
C PHE A 235 -24.26 14.34 -36.27
N VAL A 236 -24.72 14.78 -35.10
CA VAL A 236 -25.99 14.37 -34.48
C VAL A 236 -26.82 15.60 -34.16
N LEU A 237 -28.12 15.53 -34.45
CA LEU A 237 -29.15 16.51 -34.12
C LEU A 237 -30.29 15.79 -33.42
N SER A 238 -30.63 16.21 -32.21
CA SER A 238 -31.74 15.64 -31.43
C SER A 238 -32.91 16.62 -31.37
N SER A 239 -34.11 16.12 -31.62
CA SER A 239 -35.37 16.88 -31.45
C SER A 239 -36.04 16.57 -30.10
N ASP A 240 -35.82 15.36 -29.56
CA ASP A 240 -36.34 14.90 -28.27
C ASP A 240 -35.21 14.73 -27.22
N GLN A 241 -35.59 14.31 -26.00
CA GLN A 241 -34.65 14.01 -24.90
C GLN A 241 -34.34 12.52 -24.74
N GLU A 242 -35.00 11.65 -25.51
CA GLU A 242 -34.91 10.18 -25.37
C GLU A 242 -34.08 9.52 -26.49
N SER A 243 -33.62 10.32 -27.46
CA SER A 243 -32.79 9.87 -28.56
C SER A 243 -31.54 9.12 -28.10
N SER A 244 -31.32 7.95 -28.67
CA SER A 244 -30.19 7.09 -28.37
C SER A 244 -29.75 6.31 -29.60
N PHE A 245 -28.54 5.76 -29.55
CA PHE A 245 -28.05 4.89 -30.61
C PHE A 245 -27.10 3.85 -30.03
N HIS A 246 -26.98 2.72 -30.70
CA HIS A 246 -26.01 1.71 -30.33
C HIS A 246 -25.32 1.11 -31.55
N ILE A 247 -24.13 0.61 -31.30
CA ILE A 247 -23.29 -0.02 -32.31
C ILE A 247 -23.10 -1.47 -31.90
N THR A 248 -23.43 -2.38 -32.81
CA THR A 248 -23.10 -3.80 -32.65
C THR A 248 -21.71 -4.05 -33.23
N VAL A 249 -20.81 -4.53 -32.39
CA VAL A 249 -19.41 -4.82 -32.73
C VAL A 249 -19.09 -6.29 -32.44
N GLN A 250 -18.20 -6.86 -33.25
CA GLN A 250 -17.62 -8.17 -33.03
C GLN A 250 -16.14 -8.02 -32.70
N ARG A 251 -15.67 -8.70 -31.66
CA ARG A 251 -14.24 -8.79 -31.39
C ARG A 251 -13.54 -9.66 -32.44
N SER A 252 -12.44 -9.17 -33.01
CA SER A 252 -11.74 -9.88 -34.08
C SER A 252 -11.10 -11.20 -33.62
N ASP A 253 -10.65 -11.26 -32.36
CA ASP A 253 -9.94 -12.39 -31.75
C ASP A 253 -10.86 -13.52 -31.28
N THR A 254 -11.94 -13.18 -30.59
CA THR A 254 -12.87 -14.11 -29.93
C THR A 254 -14.15 -14.33 -30.71
N LYS A 255 -14.41 -13.53 -31.75
CA LYS A 255 -15.66 -13.48 -32.53
C LYS A 255 -16.91 -13.17 -31.69
N GLN A 256 -16.73 -12.77 -30.43
CA GLN A 256 -17.81 -12.45 -29.51
C GLN A 256 -18.45 -11.11 -29.85
N LEU A 257 -19.78 -11.06 -29.80
CA LEU A 257 -20.59 -9.89 -30.12
C LEU A 257 -20.83 -9.02 -28.87
N TYR A 258 -20.76 -7.72 -29.05
CA TYR A 258 -21.05 -6.71 -28.03
C TYR A 258 -21.90 -5.60 -28.62
N ARG A 259 -22.67 -4.91 -27.78
CA ARG A 259 -23.40 -3.70 -28.13
C ARG A 259 -22.91 -2.54 -27.27
N ILE A 260 -22.48 -1.48 -27.93
CA ILE A 260 -22.06 -0.23 -27.29
C ILE A 260 -23.20 0.77 -27.44
N HIS A 261 -23.87 1.08 -26.35
CA HIS A 261 -25.03 1.98 -26.30
C HIS A 261 -24.62 3.38 -25.88
N TYR A 262 -25.10 4.37 -26.59
CA TYR A 262 -24.97 5.79 -26.27
C TYR A 262 -26.36 6.34 -25.96
N ILE A 263 -26.57 6.73 -24.71
CA ILE A 263 -27.90 7.03 -24.16
C ILE A 263 -27.93 8.42 -23.49
N PRO A 264 -29.12 9.05 -23.37
CA PRO A 264 -29.27 10.36 -22.74
C PRO A 264 -29.22 10.31 -21.20
N ALA A 265 -28.26 9.58 -20.64
CA ALA A 265 -28.07 9.41 -19.20
C ALA A 265 -26.90 10.26 -18.67
N ALA A 266 -26.99 10.70 -17.41
CA ALA A 266 -25.92 11.41 -16.73
C ALA A 266 -24.75 10.51 -16.30
N GLU A 267 -24.99 9.20 -16.14
CA GLU A 267 -23.96 8.25 -15.74
C GLU A 267 -22.96 8.03 -16.90
N PRO A 268 -21.64 8.30 -16.72
CA PRO A 268 -20.68 8.25 -17.82
C PRO A 268 -20.49 6.88 -18.46
N ILE A 269 -20.60 5.81 -17.65
CA ILE A 269 -20.46 4.42 -18.09
C ILE A 269 -21.22 3.50 -17.14
N ARG A 270 -21.98 2.55 -17.71
CA ARG A 270 -22.72 1.52 -16.99
C ARG A 270 -22.63 0.21 -17.77
N VAL A 271 -22.54 -0.92 -17.05
CA VAL A 271 -22.57 -2.25 -17.66
C VAL A 271 -23.67 -3.05 -16.98
N ILE A 272 -24.70 -3.42 -17.72
CA ILE A 272 -25.87 -4.13 -17.20
C ILE A 272 -25.65 -5.64 -17.29
N ASN A 273 -25.06 -6.12 -18.38
CA ASN A 273 -24.72 -7.53 -18.60
C ASN A 273 -23.33 -7.63 -19.27
N SER A 274 -22.86 -8.85 -19.54
CA SER A 274 -21.51 -9.07 -20.09
C SER A 274 -21.29 -8.61 -21.54
N PHE A 275 -22.35 -8.21 -22.26
CA PHE A 275 -22.32 -7.93 -23.71
C PHE A 275 -22.78 -6.51 -24.07
N ASP A 276 -23.53 -5.86 -23.19
CA ASP A 276 -24.10 -4.53 -23.36
C ASP A 276 -23.39 -3.51 -22.47
N VAL A 277 -22.69 -2.58 -23.10
CA VAL A 277 -21.97 -1.48 -22.45
C VAL A 277 -22.67 -0.18 -22.78
N TYR A 278 -23.01 0.61 -21.76
CA TYR A 278 -23.75 1.85 -21.90
C TYR A 278 -22.86 3.05 -21.54
N PHE A 279 -22.89 4.08 -22.37
CA PHE A 279 -22.22 5.36 -22.17
C PHE A 279 -23.25 6.49 -22.19
N GLY A 280 -23.33 7.23 -21.10
CA GLY A 280 -24.19 8.40 -21.01
C GLY A 280 -23.54 9.63 -21.65
N PHE A 281 -24.21 10.28 -22.60
CA PHE A 281 -23.82 11.61 -23.10
C PHE A 281 -24.64 12.76 -22.47
N GLY A 282 -25.55 12.45 -21.53
CA GLY A 282 -26.47 13.42 -20.95
C GLY A 282 -27.52 13.91 -21.95
N GLN A 283 -28.08 15.10 -21.76
CA GLN A 283 -29.03 15.67 -22.72
C GLN A 283 -28.29 16.37 -23.86
N LEU A 284 -28.64 16.02 -25.10
CA LEU A 284 -28.16 16.74 -26.28
C LEU A 284 -28.88 18.09 -26.38
N PRO A 285 -28.16 19.18 -26.72
CA PRO A 285 -28.75 20.44 -27.13
C PRO A 285 -29.87 20.26 -28.18
N LYS A 286 -31.08 20.73 -27.86
CA LYS A 286 -32.21 20.69 -28.80
C LYS A 286 -31.92 21.53 -30.03
N ASN A 287 -32.25 20.98 -31.21
CA ASN A 287 -32.17 21.69 -32.50
C ASN A 287 -30.78 22.25 -32.84
N ARG A 288 -29.70 21.65 -32.32
CA ARG A 288 -28.32 22.02 -32.64
C ARG A 288 -27.52 20.79 -33.07
N TRP A 289 -26.83 20.92 -34.20
CA TRP A 289 -25.89 19.90 -34.66
C TRP A 289 -24.67 19.84 -33.76
N ILE A 290 -24.29 18.62 -33.37
CA ILE A 290 -23.13 18.34 -32.52
C ILE A 290 -22.26 17.31 -33.22
N ARG A 291 -20.95 17.53 -33.23
CA ARG A 291 -20.00 16.51 -33.68
C ARG A 291 -19.86 15.44 -32.60
N PHE A 292 -19.99 14.18 -32.99
CA PHE A 292 -19.84 13.03 -32.13
C PHE A 292 -18.74 12.11 -32.71
N THR A 293 -17.63 11.97 -31.97
CA THR A 293 -16.46 11.18 -32.38
C THR A 293 -16.05 10.22 -31.28
N ARG A 294 -16.04 8.90 -31.54
CA ARG A 294 -15.77 7.85 -30.54
C ARG A 294 -14.85 6.77 -31.07
N ASP A 295 -13.85 6.42 -30.28
CA ASP A 295 -13.07 5.20 -30.49
C ASP A 295 -13.80 4.01 -29.83
N LEU A 296 -14.44 3.19 -30.66
CA LEU A 296 -15.25 2.05 -30.23
C LEU A 296 -14.38 0.94 -29.61
N SER A 297 -13.12 0.84 -30.03
CA SER A 297 -12.16 -0.14 -29.48
C SER A 297 -11.81 0.21 -28.04
N VAL A 298 -11.63 1.51 -27.76
CA VAL A 298 -11.35 2.06 -26.44
C VAL A 298 -12.58 1.99 -25.55
N ASP A 299 -13.75 2.32 -26.08
CA ASP A 299 -15.01 2.27 -25.33
C ASP A 299 -15.35 0.84 -24.90
N LEU A 300 -15.25 -0.13 -25.81
CA LEU A 300 -15.47 -1.53 -25.44
C LEU A 300 -14.44 -2.03 -24.41
N MET A 301 -13.17 -1.66 -24.58
CA MET A 301 -12.09 -1.97 -23.64
C MET A 301 -12.43 -1.49 -22.22
N HIS A 302 -12.92 -0.25 -22.07
CA HIS A 302 -13.34 0.28 -20.77
C HIS A 302 -14.60 -0.40 -20.23
N GLY A 303 -15.57 -0.70 -21.09
CA GLY A 303 -16.77 -1.46 -20.73
C GLY A 303 -16.47 -2.83 -20.15
N ILE A 304 -15.61 -3.62 -20.82
CA ILE A 304 -15.17 -4.94 -20.32
C ILE A 304 -14.33 -4.77 -19.05
N GLY A 305 -13.45 -3.76 -19.01
CA GLY A 305 -12.64 -3.46 -17.83
C GLY A 305 -13.48 -3.11 -16.59
N TYR A 306 -14.66 -2.52 -16.78
CA TYR A 306 -15.56 -2.12 -15.71
C TYR A 306 -16.10 -3.29 -14.86
N THR A 307 -16.35 -4.45 -15.48
CA THR A 307 -16.91 -5.64 -14.81
C THR A 307 -15.85 -6.47 -14.08
N SER A 308 -14.58 -6.35 -14.45
CA SER A 308 -13.51 -7.21 -13.93
C SER A 308 -12.87 -6.69 -12.64
N LYS A 309 -13.16 -7.35 -11.51
CA LYS A 309 -12.45 -7.11 -10.22
C LYS A 309 -10.93 -7.36 -10.31
N ARG A 310 -10.46 -8.12 -11.31
CA ARG A 310 -9.09 -8.64 -11.46
C ARG A 310 -8.14 -7.70 -12.22
N MET A 311 -8.68 -6.70 -12.94
CA MET A 311 -7.94 -5.89 -13.93
C MET A 311 -7.36 -4.56 -13.41
N LYS A 312 -7.53 -4.22 -12.12
CA LYS A 312 -7.23 -2.88 -11.56
C LYS A 312 -5.76 -2.41 -11.58
N LYS A 313 -4.82 -3.17 -12.17
CA LYS A 313 -3.39 -2.81 -12.22
C LYS A 313 -2.67 -3.10 -13.54
N VAL A 314 -3.36 -3.61 -14.58
CA VAL A 314 -2.73 -3.93 -15.86
C VAL A 314 -3.12 -2.88 -16.90
N LYS A 315 -2.15 -2.45 -17.73
CA LYS A 315 -2.43 -1.57 -18.87
C LYS A 315 -3.38 -2.30 -19.83
N LEU A 316 -4.48 -1.66 -20.16
CA LEU A 316 -5.44 -2.22 -21.11
C LEU A 316 -4.92 -1.94 -22.52
N LYS A 317 -5.18 -2.83 -23.48
CA LYS A 317 -4.89 -2.56 -24.90
C LYS A 317 -6.21 -2.42 -25.64
N ALA A 318 -6.26 -1.48 -26.57
CA ALA A 318 -7.38 -1.35 -27.49
C ALA A 318 -7.68 -2.68 -28.19
N ILE A 319 -8.96 -2.98 -28.35
CA ILE A 319 -9.44 -4.27 -28.87
C ILE A 319 -9.66 -4.14 -30.38
N LYS A 320 -9.14 -5.07 -31.18
CA LYS A 320 -9.47 -5.10 -32.62
C LYS A 320 -10.94 -5.51 -32.81
N LEU A 321 -11.69 -4.70 -33.56
CA LEU A 321 -13.13 -4.87 -33.78
C LEU A 321 -13.47 -5.00 -35.26
N VAL A 322 -14.61 -5.64 -35.52
CA VAL A 322 -15.40 -5.53 -36.75
C VAL A 322 -16.73 -4.89 -36.37
N ILE A 323 -17.06 -3.77 -37.00
CA ILE A 323 -18.29 -3.01 -36.77
C ILE A 323 -19.36 -3.55 -37.71
N LEU A 324 -20.48 -4.04 -37.15
CA LEU A 324 -21.50 -4.77 -37.90
C LEU A 324 -22.74 -3.94 -38.18
N GLN A 325 -23.24 -3.19 -37.19
CA GLN A 325 -24.51 -2.48 -37.30
C GLN A 325 -24.49 -1.18 -36.50
N LEU A 326 -25.18 -0.17 -37.03
CA LEU A 326 -25.58 1.05 -36.33
C LEU A 326 -27.10 1.01 -36.16
N ALA A 327 -27.59 1.22 -34.95
CA ALA A 327 -29.01 1.30 -34.66
C ALA A 327 -29.34 2.61 -33.95
N PHE A 328 -30.36 3.31 -34.44
CA PHE A 328 -30.83 4.59 -33.91
C PHE A 328 -32.24 4.44 -33.34
N ALA A 329 -32.54 5.14 -32.25
CA ALA A 329 -33.84 5.17 -31.60
C ALA A 329 -34.17 6.60 -31.14
N GLY A 330 -35.46 6.97 -31.17
CA GLY A 330 -35.93 8.33 -30.89
C GLY A 330 -35.86 9.27 -32.10
N GLU A 331 -36.21 10.54 -31.88
CA GLU A 331 -36.19 11.60 -32.89
C GLU A 331 -34.80 12.21 -33.07
N LEU A 332 -34.00 11.57 -33.90
CA LEU A 332 -32.60 11.90 -34.12
C LEU A 332 -32.27 12.00 -35.60
N CYS A 333 -31.55 13.04 -36.00
CA CYS A 333 -30.93 13.14 -37.32
C CYS A 333 -29.42 12.98 -37.22
N VAL A 334 -28.83 12.32 -38.21
CA VAL A 334 -27.39 12.20 -38.40
C VAL A 334 -26.97 12.72 -39.76
N ALA A 335 -25.69 13.12 -39.87
CA ALA A 335 -25.05 13.47 -41.13
C ALA A 335 -23.56 13.14 -41.08
N ASN A 336 -22.93 12.97 -42.24
CA ASN A 336 -21.51 12.64 -42.41
C ASN A 336 -21.04 11.46 -41.52
N VAL A 337 -21.84 10.40 -41.44
CA VAL A 337 -21.49 9.23 -40.64
C VAL A 337 -20.35 8.47 -41.33
N SER A 338 -19.23 8.33 -40.63
CA SER A 338 -18.02 7.68 -41.13
C SER A 338 -17.35 6.82 -40.08
N LEU A 339 -16.65 5.80 -40.55
CA LEU A 339 -15.71 5.00 -39.79
C LEU A 339 -14.29 5.37 -40.20
N GLN A 340 -13.40 5.49 -39.23
CA GLN A 340 -12.04 5.99 -39.42
C GLN A 340 -11.02 5.11 -38.68
N THR A 341 -9.77 5.10 -39.16
CA THR A 341 -8.67 4.46 -38.44
C THR A 341 -8.35 5.21 -37.15
N HIS A 342 -8.37 6.54 -37.18
CA HIS A 342 -8.24 7.43 -36.03
C HIS A 342 -8.93 8.78 -36.31
N ALA A 343 -9.15 9.59 -35.27
CA ALA A 343 -9.64 10.97 -35.40
C ALA A 343 -8.90 11.89 -34.43
N HIS A 344 -7.57 11.96 -34.55
CA HIS A 344 -6.71 12.64 -33.59
C HIS A 344 -7.03 14.12 -33.40
N VAL A 345 -7.29 14.86 -34.48
CA VAL A 345 -7.61 16.30 -34.40
C VAL A 345 -8.94 16.53 -33.66
N ASP A 346 -9.95 15.70 -33.92
CA ASP A 346 -11.25 15.77 -33.23
C ASP A 346 -11.07 15.61 -31.71
N HIS A 347 -10.34 14.58 -31.28
CA HIS A 347 -10.08 14.33 -29.85
C HIS A 347 -9.23 15.42 -29.20
N PHE A 348 -8.26 15.98 -29.94
CA PHE A 348 -7.47 17.12 -29.47
C PHE A 348 -8.34 18.36 -29.26
N LEU A 349 -9.22 18.68 -30.21
CA LEU A 349 -10.12 19.83 -30.11
C LEU A 349 -11.18 19.64 -29.01
N ASP A 350 -11.67 18.42 -28.77
CA ASP A 350 -12.54 18.12 -27.62
C ASP A 350 -11.85 18.47 -26.30
N VAL A 351 -10.55 18.16 -26.18
CA VAL A 351 -9.74 18.52 -25.01
C VAL A 351 -9.54 20.04 -24.90
N ALA A 352 -9.23 20.73 -26.00
CA ALA A 352 -9.06 22.19 -25.99
C ALA A 352 -10.34 22.93 -25.57
N ASN A 353 -11.48 22.54 -26.16
CA ASN A 353 -12.80 23.06 -25.80
C ASN A 353 -13.12 22.78 -24.32
N TRP A 354 -12.84 21.57 -23.84
CA TRP A 354 -13.05 21.24 -22.44
C TRP A 354 -12.27 22.17 -21.50
N PHE A 355 -11.01 22.50 -21.83
CA PHE A 355 -10.23 23.45 -21.03
C PHE A 355 -10.84 24.85 -21.03
N VAL A 356 -11.30 25.37 -22.17
CA VAL A 356 -11.97 26.68 -22.22
C VAL A 356 -13.25 26.67 -21.37
N GLU A 357 -14.08 25.65 -21.51
CA GLU A 357 -15.38 25.54 -20.84
C GLU A 357 -15.29 25.28 -19.33
N ASN A 358 -14.20 24.68 -18.85
CA ASN A 358 -14.05 24.24 -17.46
C ASN A 358 -12.98 25.03 -16.69
N GLN A 359 -12.49 26.15 -17.24
CA GLN A 359 -11.62 27.07 -16.51
C GLN A 359 -12.43 27.87 -15.49
N ASP A 360 -11.96 27.93 -14.25
CA ASP A 360 -12.63 28.71 -13.21
C ASP A 360 -12.27 30.20 -13.25
N GLY A 361 -12.94 30.99 -12.41
CA GLY A 361 -12.73 32.44 -12.33
C GLY A 361 -11.33 32.88 -11.88
N LYS A 362 -10.50 31.97 -11.34
CA LYS A 362 -9.09 32.24 -11.00
C LYS A 362 -8.13 31.91 -12.15
N GLY A 363 -8.66 31.45 -13.29
CA GLY A 363 -7.87 31.01 -14.44
C GLY A 363 -7.39 29.55 -14.34
N GLY A 364 -7.81 28.81 -13.33
CA GLY A 364 -7.31 27.47 -13.05
C GLY A 364 -8.25 26.35 -13.48
N TRP A 365 -7.69 25.13 -13.49
CA TRP A 365 -8.48 23.89 -13.55
C TRP A 365 -8.29 23.12 -12.24
N SER A 366 -9.22 23.32 -11.32
CA SER A 366 -9.12 22.74 -9.99
C SER A 366 -9.35 21.22 -9.98
N VAL A 367 -8.63 20.52 -9.11
CA VAL A 367 -8.76 19.07 -8.94
C VAL A 367 -9.85 18.78 -7.90
N PRO A 368 -10.96 18.11 -8.25
CA PRO A 368 -12.14 18.01 -7.39
C PRO A 368 -12.03 16.90 -6.32
N VAL A 369 -10.82 16.37 -6.07
CA VAL A 369 -10.61 15.26 -5.13
C VAL A 369 -9.45 15.56 -4.17
N LYS A 370 -9.54 14.99 -2.97
CA LYS A 370 -8.49 15.07 -1.95
C LYS A 370 -7.25 14.30 -2.41
N ARG A 371 -6.07 14.88 -2.20
CA ARG A 371 -4.78 14.19 -2.36
C ARG A 371 -4.05 14.12 -1.03
N SER A 372 -3.68 12.92 -0.61
CA SER A 372 -2.90 12.68 0.62
C SER A 372 -1.56 12.04 0.28
N MET A 373 -0.47 12.60 0.81
CA MET A 373 0.91 12.20 0.56
C MET A 373 1.67 12.02 1.88
N SER A 374 2.79 11.30 1.85
CA SER A 374 3.66 11.09 3.01
C SER A 374 2.88 10.58 4.24
N ASN A 375 2.05 9.54 4.03
CA ASN A 375 1.17 8.95 5.06
C ASN A 375 0.23 9.97 5.74
N GLY A 376 -0.25 10.97 5.00
CA GLY A 376 -1.18 11.99 5.51
C GLY A 376 -0.53 13.22 6.11
N ARG A 377 0.80 13.33 6.06
CA ARG A 377 1.52 14.55 6.51
C ARG A 377 1.32 15.73 5.55
N LEU A 378 1.09 15.46 4.27
CA LEU A 378 0.81 16.47 3.25
C LEU A 378 -0.56 16.18 2.64
N VAL A 379 -1.52 17.08 2.82
CA VAL A 379 -2.91 16.88 2.38
C VAL A 379 -3.39 18.10 1.61
N LEU A 380 -3.86 17.85 0.39
CA LEU A 380 -4.57 18.83 -0.43
C LEU A 380 -6.05 18.51 -0.39
N LYS A 381 -6.86 19.49 0.01
CA LYS A 381 -8.32 19.41 -0.02
C LYS A 381 -8.81 19.58 -1.48
N PRO A 382 -9.97 19.01 -1.86
CA PRO A 382 -10.57 19.26 -3.17
C PRO A 382 -10.59 20.74 -3.54
N GLY A 383 -10.32 21.06 -4.81
CA GLY A 383 -10.21 22.43 -5.31
C GLY A 383 -8.77 22.94 -5.49
N TRP A 384 -7.76 22.11 -5.25
CA TRP A 384 -6.35 22.46 -5.45
C TRP A 384 -5.96 22.50 -6.93
N TYR A 385 -5.00 23.36 -7.30
CA TYR A 385 -4.44 23.43 -8.66
C TYR A 385 -3.09 22.70 -8.77
N SER A 386 -2.64 22.42 -9.98
CA SER A 386 -1.34 21.81 -10.24
C SER A 386 -0.60 22.59 -11.30
N ALA A 387 0.66 22.96 -11.06
CA ALA A 387 1.49 23.65 -12.06
C ALA A 387 1.65 22.81 -13.34
N MET A 388 1.72 21.49 -13.19
CA MET A 388 1.74 20.55 -14.33
C MET A 388 0.43 20.56 -15.10
N ALA A 389 -0.72 20.66 -14.41
CA ALA A 389 -2.02 20.78 -15.08
C ALA A 389 -2.11 22.09 -15.88
N GLN A 390 -1.72 23.21 -15.26
CA GLN A 390 -1.71 24.51 -15.93
C GLN A 390 -0.77 24.50 -17.15
N GLY A 391 0.44 23.94 -17.01
CA GLY A 391 1.39 23.85 -18.12
C GLY A 391 0.90 23.02 -19.30
N HIS A 392 0.30 21.85 -19.05
CA HIS A 392 -0.30 21.06 -20.13
C HIS A 392 -1.48 21.78 -20.79
N ALA A 393 -2.35 22.41 -20.00
CA ALA A 393 -3.49 23.15 -20.54
C ALA A 393 -3.04 24.33 -21.41
N MET A 394 -2.03 25.10 -20.97
CA MET A 394 -1.39 26.15 -21.79
C MET A 394 -0.86 25.58 -23.11
N SER A 395 -0.16 24.45 -23.05
CA SER A 395 0.41 23.79 -24.24
C SER A 395 -0.67 23.31 -25.22
N VAL A 396 -1.80 22.79 -24.72
CA VAL A 396 -2.96 22.38 -25.52
C VAL A 396 -3.63 23.59 -26.15
N LEU A 397 -3.98 24.58 -25.34
CA LEU A 397 -4.71 25.77 -25.78
C LEU A 397 -3.89 26.58 -26.79
N CYS A 398 -2.57 26.65 -26.59
CA CYS A 398 -1.69 27.28 -27.56
C CYS A 398 -1.72 26.58 -28.92
N ARG A 399 -1.59 25.24 -28.93
CA ARG A 399 -1.70 24.44 -30.16
C ARG A 399 -3.07 24.57 -30.82
N ALA A 400 -4.14 24.67 -30.04
CA ALA A 400 -5.49 24.86 -30.55
C ALA A 400 -5.67 26.25 -31.16
N TYR A 401 -5.09 27.29 -30.54
CA TYR A 401 -5.02 28.64 -31.11
C TYR A 401 -4.25 28.64 -32.43
N LEU A 402 -3.08 28.02 -32.49
CA LEU A 402 -2.26 27.94 -33.70
C LEU A 402 -2.94 27.14 -34.82
N LEU A 403 -3.77 26.15 -34.48
CA LEU A 403 -4.51 25.33 -35.44
C LEU A 403 -5.77 26.02 -35.97
N GLU A 404 -6.56 26.66 -35.10
CA GLU A 404 -7.92 27.16 -35.43
C GLU A 404 -8.00 28.69 -35.52
N ASN A 405 -6.97 29.41 -35.09
CA ASN A 405 -6.91 30.87 -34.98
C ASN A 405 -8.06 31.48 -34.14
N LYS A 406 -8.61 30.73 -33.18
CA LYS A 406 -9.68 31.21 -32.27
C LYS A 406 -9.08 31.82 -31.01
N LYS A 407 -9.28 33.13 -30.82
CA LYS A 407 -8.71 33.90 -29.69
C LYS A 407 -9.10 33.36 -28.32
N GLU A 408 -10.28 32.73 -28.20
CA GLU A 408 -10.75 32.14 -26.95
C GLU A 408 -9.76 31.15 -26.32
N TYR A 409 -9.03 30.38 -27.14
CA TYR A 409 -8.00 29.48 -26.65
C TYR A 409 -6.81 30.22 -26.05
N LEU A 410 -6.31 31.25 -26.76
CA LEU A 410 -5.19 32.07 -26.29
C LEU A 410 -5.58 32.83 -25.01
N ASP A 411 -6.77 33.42 -24.97
CA ASP A 411 -7.28 34.15 -23.80
C ASP A 411 -7.42 33.23 -22.58
N SER A 412 -7.92 32.00 -22.79
CA SER A 412 -7.99 30.99 -21.73
C SER A 412 -6.59 30.59 -21.24
N ALA A 413 -5.62 30.41 -22.14
CA ALA A 413 -4.25 30.08 -21.77
C ALA A 413 -3.58 31.20 -20.97
N LEU A 414 -3.78 32.47 -21.34
CA LEU A 414 -3.23 33.63 -20.64
C LEU A 414 -3.81 33.80 -19.23
N LYS A 415 -5.12 33.54 -19.04
CA LYS A 415 -5.75 33.56 -17.70
C LYS A 415 -5.09 32.58 -16.72
N ALA A 416 -4.58 31.45 -17.21
CA ALA A 416 -3.94 30.43 -16.37
C ALA A 416 -2.61 30.89 -15.74
N VAL A 417 -2.00 31.96 -16.26
CA VAL A 417 -0.71 32.49 -15.80
C VAL A 417 -0.82 33.11 -14.40
N GLN A 418 -1.98 33.67 -14.04
CA GLN A 418 -2.17 34.37 -12.77
C GLN A 418 -1.86 33.49 -11.53
N LEU A 419 -2.14 32.18 -11.62
CA LEU A 419 -1.88 31.24 -10.53
C LEU A 419 -0.38 31.04 -10.23
N PHE A 420 0.50 31.33 -11.19
CA PHE A 420 1.96 31.30 -11.03
C PHE A 420 2.50 32.50 -10.26
N TYR A 421 1.65 33.41 -9.78
CA TYR A 421 2.03 34.50 -8.87
C TYR A 421 1.48 34.33 -7.45
N ILE A 422 0.68 33.30 -7.21
CA ILE A 422 0.00 33.08 -5.92
C ILE A 422 0.72 31.95 -5.17
N ASN A 423 0.96 32.15 -3.87
CA ASN A 423 1.57 31.12 -3.02
C ASN A 423 0.68 29.89 -2.90
N ALA A 424 1.29 28.72 -2.78
CA ALA A 424 0.60 27.45 -2.55
C ALA A 424 -0.29 27.49 -1.28
N SER A 425 0.16 28.18 -0.23
CA SER A 425 -0.61 28.39 1.01
C SER A 425 -1.91 29.17 0.79
N ASP A 426 -1.93 30.05 -0.21
CA ASP A 426 -3.04 30.97 -0.53
C ASP A 426 -3.92 30.41 -1.66
N GLY A 427 -3.74 29.13 -2.01
CA GLY A 427 -4.47 28.44 -3.08
C GLY A 427 -3.89 28.66 -4.47
N GLY A 428 -2.64 29.12 -4.57
CA GLY A 428 -1.87 29.24 -5.81
C GLY A 428 -0.94 28.05 -6.07
N LEU A 429 0.18 28.32 -6.74
CA LEU A 429 1.11 27.30 -7.23
C LEU A 429 2.55 27.45 -6.76
N ILE A 430 2.95 28.61 -6.19
CA ILE A 430 4.35 28.84 -5.84
C ILE A 430 4.65 28.39 -4.41
N ASN A 431 5.74 27.65 -4.24
CA ASN A 431 6.47 27.58 -2.98
C ASN A 431 7.89 28.10 -3.17
N TYR A 432 8.56 28.46 -2.07
CA TYR A 432 9.94 28.90 -2.11
C TYR A 432 10.84 27.88 -1.39
N PHE A 433 11.88 27.41 -2.08
CA PHE A 433 12.91 26.61 -1.45
C PHE A 433 13.84 27.53 -0.65
N TYR A 434 13.85 27.35 0.67
CA TYR A 434 14.55 28.22 1.64
C TYR A 434 14.29 29.73 1.48
N ASN A 435 13.07 30.12 1.07
CA ASN A 435 12.70 31.52 0.79
C ASN A 435 13.52 32.21 -0.31
N VAL A 436 14.26 31.45 -1.13
CA VAL A 436 15.12 32.00 -2.19
C VAL A 436 14.61 31.60 -3.57
N PHE A 437 14.46 30.30 -3.83
CA PHE A 437 14.15 29.81 -5.17
C PHE A 437 12.64 29.55 -5.32
N PRO A 438 11.91 30.32 -6.14
CA PRO A 438 10.51 30.04 -6.43
C PRO A 438 10.36 28.73 -7.21
N TRP A 439 9.35 27.96 -6.87
CA TRP A 439 9.06 26.66 -7.46
C TRP A 439 7.56 26.50 -7.74
N TYR A 440 7.22 26.08 -8.96
CA TYR A 440 5.84 25.85 -9.39
C TYR A 440 5.44 24.41 -9.08
N GLU A 441 4.57 24.25 -8.09
CA GLU A 441 4.29 22.95 -7.50
C GLU A 441 3.34 22.09 -8.35
N GLU A 442 3.75 20.85 -8.66
CA GLU A 442 2.81 19.83 -9.15
C GLU A 442 1.71 19.58 -8.11
N TYR A 443 2.11 19.56 -6.83
CA TYR A 443 1.22 19.44 -5.68
C TYR A 443 1.50 20.60 -4.71
N PRO A 444 0.69 21.67 -4.71
CA PRO A 444 0.92 22.89 -3.90
C PRO A 444 0.68 22.63 -2.41
N THR A 445 1.56 21.84 -1.82
CA THR A 445 1.52 21.41 -0.42
C THR A 445 2.23 22.41 0.48
N THR A 446 1.90 22.37 1.76
CA THR A 446 2.58 23.17 2.79
C THR A 446 3.00 22.24 3.93
N PRO A 447 4.31 22.05 4.19
CA PRO A 447 5.44 22.61 3.43
C PRO A 447 5.53 22.04 1.99
N GLY A 448 6.29 22.73 1.13
CA GLY A 448 6.41 22.41 -0.29
C GLY A 448 6.98 21.02 -0.58
N SER A 449 6.52 20.44 -1.68
CA SER A 449 6.92 19.09 -2.10
C SER A 449 8.06 19.11 -3.11
N PHE A 450 8.11 20.13 -3.98
CA PHE A 450 9.16 20.33 -4.98
C PHE A 450 9.32 19.12 -5.92
N VAL A 451 8.23 18.67 -6.55
CA VAL A 451 8.27 17.58 -7.54
C VAL A 451 8.93 18.04 -8.84
N LEU A 452 9.93 17.29 -9.33
CA LEU A 452 10.77 17.69 -10.47
C LEU A 452 10.02 17.67 -11.81
N ASN A 453 9.43 16.53 -12.17
CA ASN A 453 8.82 16.37 -13.50
C ASN A 453 7.69 17.38 -13.74
N GLY A 454 6.85 17.64 -12.73
CA GLY A 454 5.70 18.51 -12.87
C GLY A 454 6.11 19.97 -12.98
N PHE A 455 7.19 20.36 -12.30
CA PHE A 455 7.79 21.67 -12.47
C PHE A 455 8.30 21.88 -13.90
N ILE A 456 9.08 20.94 -14.44
CA ILE A 456 9.60 21.07 -15.82
C ILE A 456 8.46 21.13 -16.84
N TYR A 457 7.41 20.30 -16.71
CA TYR A 457 6.24 20.41 -17.60
C TYR A 457 5.53 21.77 -17.50
N SER A 458 5.50 22.39 -16.32
CA SER A 458 4.97 23.75 -16.17
C SER A 458 5.81 24.78 -16.91
N LEU A 459 7.15 24.63 -16.91
CA LEU A 459 8.05 25.49 -17.67
C LEU A 459 7.85 25.34 -19.18
N ILE A 460 7.68 24.10 -19.68
CA ILE A 460 7.38 23.89 -21.11
C ILE A 460 6.07 24.59 -21.50
N GLY A 461 5.02 24.50 -20.67
CA GLY A 461 3.75 25.17 -20.94
C GLY A 461 3.83 26.70 -20.93
N LEU A 462 4.58 27.28 -19.98
CA LEU A 462 4.86 28.72 -19.96
C LEU A 462 5.63 29.15 -21.22
N ARG A 463 6.62 28.35 -21.63
CA ARG A 463 7.37 28.62 -22.86
C ARG A 463 6.48 28.57 -24.09
N ASP A 464 5.68 27.53 -24.25
CA ASP A 464 4.75 27.42 -25.39
C ASP A 464 3.83 28.64 -25.46
N LEU A 465 3.28 29.05 -24.31
CA LEU A 465 2.43 30.23 -24.24
C LEU A 465 3.18 31.54 -24.57
N ALA A 466 4.41 31.68 -24.11
CA ALA A 466 5.23 32.87 -24.38
C ALA A 466 5.51 33.07 -25.88
N PHE A 467 5.61 31.97 -26.65
CA PHE A 467 5.87 31.97 -28.10
C PHE A 467 4.64 31.60 -28.93
N CYS A 468 3.43 31.65 -28.34
CA CYS A 468 2.22 31.17 -28.97
C CYS A 468 1.66 32.08 -30.07
N SER A 469 2.05 33.35 -30.05
CA SER A 469 1.65 34.36 -31.02
C SER A 469 2.87 34.92 -31.75
N GLU A 470 2.65 35.64 -32.86
CA GLU A 470 3.74 36.31 -33.60
C GLU A 470 4.61 37.20 -32.70
N ARG A 471 3.99 37.88 -31.72
CA ARG A 471 4.70 38.63 -30.69
C ARG A 471 4.95 37.74 -29.49
N VAL A 472 6.18 37.75 -28.99
CA VAL A 472 6.55 37.07 -27.75
C VAL A 472 5.87 37.76 -26.56
N ASN A 473 5.19 36.98 -25.72
CA ASN A 473 4.62 37.49 -24.48
C ASN A 473 5.71 37.56 -23.40
N GLN A 474 6.24 38.77 -23.20
CA GLN A 474 7.37 39.00 -22.29
C GLN A 474 7.05 38.65 -20.84
N GLN A 475 5.83 38.94 -20.36
CA GLN A 475 5.44 38.64 -18.98
C GLN A 475 5.47 37.13 -18.70
N VAL A 476 4.98 36.31 -19.62
CA VAL A 476 5.02 34.85 -19.49
C VAL A 476 6.45 34.33 -19.60
N LEU A 477 7.23 34.91 -20.50
CA LEU A 477 8.65 34.58 -20.67
C LEU A 477 9.47 34.86 -19.40
N ASP A 478 9.16 35.92 -18.66
CA ASP A 478 9.85 36.26 -17.42
C ASP A 478 9.58 35.22 -16.32
N ILE A 479 8.34 34.74 -16.18
CA ILE A 479 7.98 33.65 -15.26
C ILE A 479 8.72 32.35 -15.65
N TYR A 480 8.79 32.05 -16.95
CA TYR A 480 9.56 30.92 -17.46
C TYR A 480 11.04 31.03 -17.06
N LYS A 481 11.67 32.18 -17.29
CA LYS A 481 13.09 32.43 -16.97
C LYS A 481 13.37 32.34 -15.46
N ILE A 482 12.48 32.87 -14.62
CA ILE A 482 12.57 32.76 -13.16
C ILE A 482 12.58 31.28 -12.75
N GLY A 483 11.62 30.50 -13.26
CA GLY A 483 11.54 29.08 -12.97
C GLY A 483 12.73 28.28 -13.51
N LEU A 484 13.21 28.62 -14.70
CA LEU A 484 14.40 28.00 -15.29
C LEU A 484 15.64 28.27 -14.42
N ASN A 485 15.80 29.48 -13.89
CA ASN A 485 16.88 29.80 -12.96
C ASN A 485 16.78 28.96 -11.67
N SER A 486 15.58 28.81 -11.09
CA SER A 486 15.38 27.90 -9.95
C SER A 486 15.73 26.46 -10.29
N LEU A 487 15.35 25.97 -11.48
CA LEU A 487 15.69 24.62 -11.93
C LEU A 487 17.20 24.41 -11.94
N LYS A 488 17.97 25.31 -12.57
CA LYS A 488 19.42 25.20 -12.69
C LYS A 488 20.10 25.10 -11.31
N ASN A 489 19.67 25.92 -10.36
CA ASN A 489 20.23 25.94 -9.01
C ASN A 489 19.81 24.74 -8.16
N MET A 490 18.61 24.19 -8.37
CA MET A 490 18.07 23.10 -7.56
C MET A 490 18.30 21.71 -8.18
N LEU A 491 18.61 21.61 -9.48
CA LEU A 491 18.77 20.34 -10.18
C LEU A 491 19.77 19.37 -9.51
N PRO A 492 20.94 19.81 -8.97
CA PRO A 492 21.86 18.92 -8.25
C PRO A 492 21.25 18.25 -7.03
N LEU A 493 20.24 18.85 -6.38
CA LEU A 493 19.57 18.28 -5.21
C LEU A 493 18.74 17.02 -5.55
N TYR A 494 18.43 16.81 -6.83
CA TYR A 494 17.70 15.65 -7.32
C TYR A 494 18.63 14.51 -7.75
N ASP A 495 19.94 14.72 -7.79
CA ASP A 495 20.92 13.70 -8.18
C ASP A 495 21.40 12.91 -6.96
N THR A 496 21.24 11.59 -6.97
CA THR A 496 21.71 10.72 -5.86
C THR A 496 23.07 10.10 -6.11
N GLY A 497 23.69 10.34 -7.27
CA GLY A 497 24.89 9.66 -7.75
C GLY A 497 24.65 8.25 -8.31
N VAL A 498 23.42 7.73 -8.22
CA VAL A 498 23.01 6.41 -8.74
C VAL A 498 21.60 6.41 -9.35
N GLY A 499 20.99 7.59 -9.48
CA GLY A 499 19.61 7.78 -9.94
C GLY A 499 19.17 9.22 -9.67
N SER A 500 17.86 9.47 -9.80
CA SER A 500 17.29 10.77 -9.42
C SER A 500 16.19 10.67 -8.38
N LEU A 501 15.96 11.75 -7.64
CA LEU A 501 14.84 11.89 -6.72
C LEU A 501 13.59 12.37 -7.47
N TYR A 502 12.42 11.91 -7.02
CA TYR A 502 11.14 12.39 -7.55
C TYR A 502 10.81 13.79 -7.02
N ASP A 503 11.16 14.05 -5.77
CA ASP A 503 10.84 15.30 -5.07
C ASP A 503 11.79 15.56 -3.88
N LEU A 504 11.72 16.76 -3.31
CA LEU A 504 12.55 17.18 -2.17
C LEU A 504 11.82 17.10 -0.82
N ARG A 505 10.78 16.26 -0.68
CA ARG A 505 10.04 16.12 0.59
C ARG A 505 10.93 15.66 1.75
N HIS A 506 12.06 15.03 1.46
CA HIS A 506 13.03 14.60 2.47
C HIS A 506 13.67 15.80 3.19
N VAL A 507 13.85 16.91 2.47
CA VAL A 507 14.28 18.21 3.03
C VAL A 507 13.12 18.80 3.83
N SER A 508 11.94 18.95 3.22
CA SER A 508 10.78 19.62 3.84
C SER A 508 10.18 18.89 5.04
N LEU A 509 10.28 17.55 5.10
CA LEU A 509 9.65 16.72 6.13
C LEU A 509 10.64 16.02 7.06
N HIS A 510 11.95 16.20 6.84
CA HIS A 510 13.04 15.50 7.53
C HIS A 510 12.84 13.98 7.53
N GLY A 511 12.68 13.41 6.33
CA GLY A 511 12.43 11.99 6.12
C GLY A 511 13.37 11.37 5.10
N ALA A 512 13.15 10.10 4.75
CA ALA A 512 13.94 9.44 3.71
C ALA A 512 13.69 10.06 2.32
N PRO A 513 14.71 10.12 1.44
CA PRO A 513 14.55 10.54 0.05
C PRO A 513 13.50 9.72 -0.70
N ASN A 514 12.68 10.40 -1.49
CA ASN A 514 11.72 9.74 -2.38
C ASN A 514 12.40 9.50 -3.74
N VAL A 515 13.10 8.38 -3.86
CA VAL A 515 13.82 8.00 -5.10
C VAL A 515 12.81 7.83 -6.25
N ALA A 516 13.10 8.44 -7.39
CA ALA A 516 12.29 8.28 -8.59
C ALA A 516 12.41 6.82 -9.06
N ARG A 517 11.26 6.17 -9.26
CA ARG A 517 11.24 4.90 -9.98
C ARG A 517 11.82 5.08 -11.38
N TRP A 518 12.33 4.01 -11.98
CA TRP A 518 12.97 4.07 -13.29
C TRP A 518 12.10 4.70 -14.40
N ASP A 519 10.77 4.53 -14.34
CA ASP A 519 9.84 5.19 -15.27
C ASP A 519 9.86 6.72 -15.15
N TYR A 520 9.93 7.26 -13.93
CA TYR A 520 10.10 8.70 -13.70
C TYR A 520 11.52 9.18 -13.96
N HIS A 521 12.53 8.36 -13.66
CA HIS A 521 13.92 8.69 -13.97
C HIS A 521 14.12 8.92 -15.48
N ALA A 522 13.58 8.03 -16.32
CA ALA A 522 13.59 8.20 -17.78
C ALA A 522 12.81 9.44 -18.25
N VAL A 523 11.70 9.79 -17.58
CA VAL A 523 11.00 11.06 -17.84
C VAL A 523 11.88 12.26 -17.53
N HIS A 524 12.60 12.25 -16.41
CA HIS A 524 13.50 13.35 -16.07
C HIS A 524 14.63 13.47 -17.09
N ILE A 525 15.25 12.36 -17.51
CA ILE A 525 16.27 12.35 -18.58
C ILE A 525 15.72 12.99 -19.86
N PHE A 526 14.55 12.54 -20.32
CA PHE A 526 13.90 13.09 -21.51
C PHE A 526 13.66 14.59 -21.38
N GLN A 527 13.13 15.03 -20.24
CA GLN A 527 12.85 16.44 -19.97
C GLN A 527 14.11 17.30 -19.96
N LEU A 528 15.23 16.80 -19.44
CA LEU A 528 16.50 17.51 -19.44
C LEU A 528 17.09 17.62 -20.86
N HIS A 529 17.06 16.55 -21.65
CA HIS A 529 17.46 16.64 -23.06
C HIS A 529 16.56 17.60 -23.84
N TRP A 530 15.25 17.60 -23.56
CA TRP A 530 14.31 18.54 -24.16
C TRP A 530 14.63 19.99 -23.79
N LEU A 531 14.91 20.28 -22.52
CA LEU A 531 15.35 21.60 -22.09
C LEU A 531 16.69 22.01 -22.72
N TYR A 532 17.64 21.07 -22.90
CA TYR A 532 18.88 21.35 -23.62
C TYR A 532 18.63 21.75 -25.07
N ILE A 533 17.74 21.06 -25.79
CA ILE A 533 17.37 21.43 -27.17
C ILE A 533 16.76 22.84 -27.23
N ILE A 534 16.03 23.22 -26.19
CA ILE A 534 15.37 24.52 -26.11
C ILE A 534 16.35 25.64 -25.74
N GLU A 535 17.16 25.45 -24.70
CA GLU A 535 17.93 26.50 -24.04
C GLU A 535 19.43 26.47 -24.38
N GLY A 536 19.96 25.35 -24.86
CA GLY A 536 21.39 25.17 -25.17
C GLY A 536 22.31 25.07 -23.96
N ASP A 537 21.79 25.00 -22.73
CA ASP A 537 22.59 24.95 -21.51
C ASP A 537 23.14 23.53 -21.25
N GLU A 538 24.47 23.38 -21.30
CA GLU A 538 25.17 22.10 -21.12
C GLU A 538 24.88 21.44 -19.76
N LEU A 539 24.50 22.18 -18.71
CA LEU A 539 24.11 21.60 -17.42
C LEU A 539 23.04 20.51 -17.57
N PHE A 540 22.05 20.75 -18.43
CA PHE A 540 20.95 19.82 -18.65
C PHE A 540 21.42 18.56 -19.39
N LYS A 541 22.26 18.72 -20.42
CA LYS A 541 22.79 17.61 -21.20
C LYS A 541 23.78 16.76 -20.39
N GLU A 542 24.68 17.38 -19.64
CA GLU A 542 25.61 16.69 -18.76
C GLU A 542 24.89 15.90 -17.68
N THR A 543 23.86 16.50 -17.06
CA THR A 543 23.05 15.82 -16.05
C THR A 543 22.24 14.67 -16.66
N ALA A 544 21.61 14.88 -17.82
CA ALA A 544 20.90 13.82 -18.53
C ALA A 544 21.83 12.65 -18.91
N ASN A 545 23.00 12.93 -19.48
CA ASN A 545 24.00 11.91 -19.82
C ASN A 545 24.50 11.14 -18.59
N ARG A 546 24.70 11.83 -17.46
CA ARG A 546 25.05 11.19 -16.19
C ARG A 546 23.92 10.26 -15.71
N TRP A 547 22.67 10.68 -15.82
CA TRP A 547 21.50 9.88 -15.44
C TRP A 547 21.23 8.70 -16.38
N ILE A 548 21.53 8.82 -17.67
CA ILE A 548 21.51 7.69 -18.62
C ILE A 548 22.44 6.58 -18.13
N ARG A 549 23.67 6.94 -17.77
CA ARG A 549 24.67 5.98 -17.28
C ARG A 549 24.21 5.25 -16.01
N PHE A 550 23.47 5.91 -15.12
CA PHE A 550 22.85 5.25 -13.97
C PHE A 550 21.85 4.17 -14.37
N SER A 551 21.10 4.38 -15.46
CA SER A 551 20.14 3.40 -15.98
C SER A 551 20.82 2.17 -16.60
N GLU A 552 22.08 2.31 -17.01
CA GLU A 552 22.93 1.28 -17.63
C GLU A 552 23.92 0.62 -16.63
N ALA A 553 23.89 1.01 -15.35
CA ALA A 553 24.86 0.63 -14.32
C ALA A 553 26.32 1.06 -14.60
N LEU A 554 26.54 2.05 -15.48
CA LEU A 554 27.87 2.59 -15.77
C LEU A 554 28.22 3.67 -14.75
N LEU A 555 28.87 3.30 -13.65
CA LEU A 555 29.48 4.27 -12.73
C LEU A 555 30.82 4.76 -13.32
N GLN A 556 31.09 6.07 -13.29
CA GLN A 556 32.38 6.59 -13.74
C GLN A 556 33.50 6.16 -12.79
N ASN A 557 34.58 5.59 -13.34
CA ASN A 557 35.92 5.72 -12.77
C ASN A 557 36.43 7.14 -13.09
N SER A 558 36.00 8.15 -12.36
CA SER A 558 36.50 9.51 -12.56
C SER A 558 37.63 9.81 -11.58
N SER A 559 38.86 9.64 -12.06
CA SER A 559 40.07 10.36 -11.64
C SER A 559 40.08 11.83 -12.10
N ALA A 560 38.96 12.36 -12.59
CA ALA A 560 38.81 13.75 -12.97
C ALA A 560 38.62 14.61 -11.71
N ARG A 561 39.66 15.37 -11.36
CA ARG A 561 39.59 16.48 -10.40
C ARG A 561 38.44 17.41 -10.81
N CYS A 562 37.38 17.44 -10.01
CA CYS A 562 36.39 18.50 -10.09
C CYS A 562 36.98 19.74 -9.43
N SER A 563 37.33 20.75 -10.23
CA SER A 563 37.98 22.00 -9.78
C SER A 563 37.02 23.00 -9.13
N TYR A 564 35.81 22.58 -8.74
CA TYR A 564 34.89 23.40 -7.96
C TYR A 564 34.64 22.69 -6.63
N PRO A 565 34.86 23.37 -5.48
CA PRO A 565 34.65 22.74 -4.19
C PRO A 565 33.16 22.46 -4.05
N ILE A 566 32.80 21.18 -4.21
CA ILE A 566 31.53 20.65 -3.72
C ILE A 566 31.57 20.90 -2.21
N LEU A 567 30.82 21.91 -1.75
CA LEU A 567 30.51 22.09 -0.34
C LEU A 567 29.77 20.82 0.09
N SER A 568 30.51 19.89 0.68
CA SER A 568 29.98 18.67 1.22
C SER A 568 28.90 19.04 2.25
N LEU A 569 27.79 18.29 2.27
CA LEU A 569 26.68 18.47 3.20
C LEU A 569 27.09 18.77 4.66
N PRO A 570 28.19 18.22 5.24
CA PRO A 570 28.63 18.55 6.59
C PRO A 570 28.97 20.03 6.83
N MET A 571 29.46 20.74 5.81
CA MET A 571 29.81 22.17 5.90
C MET A 571 28.56 23.07 5.96
N ILE A 572 27.50 22.70 5.26
CA ILE A 572 26.21 23.42 5.30
C ILE A 572 25.54 23.21 6.66
N TYR A 573 25.61 22.00 7.23
CA TYR A 573 25.12 21.76 8.60
C TYR A 573 25.87 22.60 9.63
N CYS A 574 27.20 22.71 9.53
CA CYS A 574 27.98 23.56 10.44
C CYS A 574 27.64 25.05 10.29
N TYR A 575 27.44 25.55 9.06
CA TYR A 575 27.06 26.95 8.83
C TYR A 575 25.65 27.27 9.31
N VAL A 576 24.69 26.37 9.07
CA VAL A 576 23.30 26.53 9.50
C VAL A 576 23.19 26.42 11.01
N ASP A 577 23.90 25.48 11.65
CA ASP A 577 23.89 25.34 13.11
C ASP A 577 24.52 26.53 13.83
N VAL A 578 25.59 27.13 13.28
CA VAL A 578 26.20 28.35 13.84
C VAL A 578 25.27 29.56 13.70
N ILE A 579 24.60 29.72 12.56
CA ILE A 579 23.61 30.80 12.36
C ILE A 579 22.37 30.57 13.24
N PHE A 580 21.93 29.33 13.42
CA PHE A 580 20.82 28.95 14.29
C PHE A 580 21.15 29.16 15.77
N TRP A 581 22.40 28.90 16.17
CA TRP A 581 22.91 29.22 17.51
C TRP A 581 22.96 30.73 17.76
N LEU A 582 23.44 31.51 16.79
CA LEU A 582 23.46 32.98 16.87
C LEU A 582 22.05 33.57 16.94
N TRP A 583 21.07 32.98 16.25
CA TRP A 583 19.67 33.39 16.29
C TRP A 583 18.96 32.99 17.61
N GLN A 584 19.27 31.82 18.17
CA GLN A 584 18.81 31.44 19.51
C GLN A 584 19.42 32.30 20.62
N PHE A 585 20.70 32.67 20.51
CA PHE A 585 21.33 33.57 21.47
C PHE A 585 20.75 34.99 21.40
N SER A 586 20.42 35.47 20.19
CA SER A 586 19.74 36.76 19.98
C SER A 586 18.34 36.79 20.59
N SER A 587 17.58 35.69 20.51
CA SER A 587 16.21 35.61 21.05
C SER A 587 16.16 35.46 22.58
N ILE A 588 17.20 34.86 23.18
CA ILE A 588 17.38 34.82 24.64
C ILE A 588 17.74 36.22 25.19
N LEU A 589 18.46 37.05 24.43
CA LEU A 589 18.82 38.42 24.82
C LEU A 589 17.69 39.45 24.65
N THR A 590 16.69 39.18 23.79
CA THR A 590 15.58 40.12 23.50
C THR A 590 14.26 39.81 24.22
N GLY A 591 14.18 38.71 24.98
CA GLY A 591 13.05 38.46 25.89
C GLY A 591 11.68 38.24 25.22
N CYS A 592 11.63 37.80 23.96
CA CYS A 592 10.36 37.49 23.30
C CYS A 592 9.86 36.07 23.63
N ASN A 593 8.85 36.00 24.49
CA ASN A 593 8.05 34.79 24.76
C ASN A 593 7.15 34.47 23.56
N ASN A 594 7.25 33.27 22.96
CA ASN A 594 6.27 32.79 21.99
C ASN A 594 5.76 31.37 22.31
N ASN A 595 4.48 31.33 22.70
CA ASN A 595 3.70 30.20 23.22
C ASN A 595 3.13 29.26 22.13
N TYR A 596 3.93 28.80 21.16
CA TYR A 596 3.43 27.93 20.08
C TYR A 596 4.07 26.52 19.98
N TRP A 597 4.89 26.12 20.95
CA TRP A 597 5.65 24.86 20.90
C TRP A 597 5.33 23.83 21.99
N TYR A 598 4.29 24.04 22.80
CA TYR A 598 4.04 23.17 23.95
C TYR A 598 3.21 21.91 23.66
N ASN A 599 2.48 21.81 22.54
CA ASN A 599 1.55 20.69 22.32
C ASN A 599 2.12 19.45 21.58
N THR A 600 3.27 19.53 20.91
CA THR A 600 3.89 18.38 20.22
C THR A 600 4.96 17.65 21.04
N LYS A 601 5.61 18.33 22.00
CA LYS A 601 6.56 17.70 22.94
C LYS A 601 5.88 16.80 23.98
N ILE A 602 4.59 17.01 24.27
CA ILE A 602 3.84 16.24 25.27
C ILE A 602 3.49 14.83 24.77
N LEU A 603 3.27 14.64 23.46
CA LEU A 603 2.88 13.34 22.89
C LEU A 603 4.03 12.32 22.80
N THR A 604 5.28 12.75 22.59
CA THR A 604 6.44 11.83 22.45
C THR A 604 7.13 11.48 23.77
N LYS A 605 7.14 12.39 24.75
CA LYS A 605 7.49 12.04 26.15
C LYS A 605 6.51 11.01 26.72
N ASN A 606 5.23 11.11 26.36
CA ASN A 606 4.20 10.14 26.75
C ASN A 606 4.42 8.75 26.15
N ALA A 607 4.96 8.62 24.93
CA ALA A 607 5.19 7.30 24.31
C ALA A 607 6.29 6.50 25.02
N VAL A 608 7.43 7.14 25.34
CA VAL A 608 8.53 6.50 26.09
C VAL A 608 8.10 6.16 27.52
N SER A 609 7.36 7.06 28.18
CA SER A 609 6.77 6.80 29.50
C SER A 609 5.75 5.66 29.47
N LYS A 610 4.87 5.60 28.44
CA LYS A 610 3.95 4.48 28.20
C LYS A 610 4.71 3.17 27.97
N LEU A 611 5.85 3.20 27.29
CA LEU A 611 6.70 2.04 27.04
C LEU A 611 7.27 1.47 28.34
N ILE A 612 7.87 2.32 29.18
CA ILE A 612 8.39 1.93 30.50
C ILE A 612 7.26 1.38 31.38
N LYS A 613 6.08 2.01 31.37
CA LYS A 613 4.88 1.50 32.05
C LYS A 613 4.40 0.16 31.50
N TYR A 614 4.42 -0.04 30.17
CA TYR A 614 4.01 -1.28 29.53
C TYR A 614 4.96 -2.44 29.84
N PHE A 615 6.28 -2.20 29.85
CA PHE A 615 7.27 -3.18 30.33
C PHE A 615 7.04 -3.62 31.76
N ASN A 616 6.65 -2.68 32.63
CA ASN A 616 6.28 -2.99 34.01
C ASN A 616 4.92 -3.70 34.08
N PHE A 617 3.96 -3.40 33.21
CA PHE A 617 2.64 -4.03 33.15
C PHE A 617 2.67 -5.47 32.64
N VAL A 618 3.47 -5.78 31.60
CA VAL A 618 3.65 -7.16 31.10
C VAL A 618 4.24 -8.07 32.18
N LYS A 619 4.97 -7.51 33.16
CA LYS A 619 5.43 -8.24 34.36
C LYS A 619 4.32 -8.49 35.40
N TRP A 620 3.19 -7.79 35.34
CA TRP A 620 2.05 -7.87 36.27
C TRP A 620 0.76 -8.20 35.50
N GLY A 621 0.60 -9.47 35.11
CA GLY A 621 -0.37 -9.91 34.09
C GLY A 621 -1.86 -9.83 34.44
N ARG A 622 -2.55 -8.73 34.10
CA ARG A 622 -4.03 -8.67 34.05
C ARG A 622 -4.54 -8.02 32.75
N LEU A 623 -4.69 -8.83 31.70
CA LEU A 623 -5.37 -8.44 30.46
C LEU A 623 -6.60 -9.34 30.31
N GLU A 624 -7.79 -8.72 30.23
CA GLU A 624 -9.10 -9.39 30.16
C GLU A 624 -9.59 -9.39 28.71
N ILE A 625 -9.94 -10.56 28.15
CA ILE A 625 -10.45 -10.71 26.78
C ILE A 625 -11.60 -11.69 26.77
N MET A 626 -12.75 -11.26 26.24
CA MET A 626 -13.92 -12.10 26.04
C MET A 626 -14.89 -11.43 25.06
N GLU A 627 -15.86 -12.17 24.53
CA GLU A 627 -16.89 -11.61 23.65
C GLU A 627 -17.60 -10.43 24.34
N SER A 628 -17.74 -9.29 23.65
CA SER A 628 -18.25 -8.04 24.25
C SER A 628 -19.65 -8.20 24.84
N ASP A 629 -20.51 -8.96 24.15
CA ASP A 629 -21.86 -9.32 24.61
C ASP A 629 -21.81 -10.14 25.92
N PHE A 630 -20.79 -10.99 26.08
CA PHE A 630 -20.62 -11.73 27.33
C PHE A 630 -20.20 -10.81 28.47
N VAL A 631 -19.21 -9.96 28.24
CA VAL A 631 -18.69 -9.03 29.26
C VAL A 631 -19.79 -8.06 29.70
N GLU A 632 -20.59 -7.57 28.77
CA GLU A 632 -21.67 -6.62 29.05
C GLU A 632 -22.78 -7.26 29.89
N ARG A 633 -23.25 -8.43 29.45
CA ARG A 633 -24.21 -9.25 30.20
C ARG A 633 -23.65 -9.59 31.59
N PHE A 634 -22.46 -10.16 31.67
CA PHE A 634 -21.85 -10.59 32.93
C PHE A 634 -21.63 -9.45 33.94
N ASN A 635 -21.20 -8.28 33.50
CA ASN A 635 -21.03 -7.14 34.41
C ASN A 635 -22.35 -6.62 35.00
N SER A 636 -23.50 -6.88 34.35
CA SER A 636 -24.80 -6.56 34.96
C SER A 636 -25.09 -7.42 36.21
N LEU A 637 -24.54 -8.64 36.31
CA LEU A 637 -24.58 -9.44 37.56
C LEU A 637 -23.75 -8.82 38.69
N ARG A 638 -22.58 -8.29 38.35
CA ARG A 638 -21.67 -7.67 39.32
C ARG A 638 -22.26 -6.39 39.91
N ILE A 639 -23.12 -5.69 39.17
CA ILE A 639 -23.82 -4.47 39.61
C ILE A 639 -24.98 -4.82 40.56
N ASN A 640 -25.66 -5.95 40.38
CA ASN A 640 -26.80 -6.37 41.20
C ASN A 640 -26.42 -7.06 42.52
N THR A 641 -25.15 -7.42 42.72
CA THR A 641 -24.66 -8.04 43.96
C THR A 641 -24.12 -6.97 44.90
N SER A 642 -25.02 -6.34 45.67
CA SER A 642 -24.68 -5.34 46.67
C SER A 642 -24.02 -5.98 47.90
N ARG A 643 -22.68 -6.15 47.89
CA ARG A 643 -21.79 -5.91 49.03
C ARG A 643 -20.37 -6.40 48.74
N GLN A 644 -19.42 -5.56 49.17
CA GLN A 644 -18.03 -5.92 49.43
C GLN A 644 -17.99 -7.13 50.36
N ASP A 645 -17.39 -8.24 49.89
CA ASP A 645 -16.57 -9.13 50.71
C ASP A 645 -15.74 -10.03 49.80
N GLU A 646 -14.48 -10.23 50.16
CA GLU A 646 -13.41 -10.92 49.43
C GLU A 646 -13.59 -12.45 49.35
N LEU A 647 -14.79 -12.93 49.05
CA LEU A 647 -15.07 -14.34 48.78
C LEU A 647 -14.96 -14.60 47.28
N LYS A 648 -14.08 -15.53 46.87
CA LYS A 648 -14.02 -16.07 45.49
C LYS A 648 -15.44 -16.44 45.05
N GLN A 649 -16.02 -15.65 44.16
CA GLN A 649 -17.36 -15.92 43.65
C GLN A 649 -17.31 -17.27 42.90
N GLN A 650 -18.10 -18.23 43.35
CA GLN A 650 -18.19 -19.53 42.69
C GLN A 650 -19.16 -19.44 41.51
N CYS A 651 -18.68 -19.81 40.33
CA CYS A 651 -19.46 -19.79 39.10
C CYS A 651 -19.41 -21.18 38.44
N SER A 652 -20.56 -21.72 38.08
CA SER A 652 -20.60 -22.97 37.32
C SER A 652 -20.80 -22.67 35.83
N LEU A 653 -19.87 -23.12 34.98
CA LEU A 653 -19.92 -22.99 33.53
C LEU A 653 -20.44 -24.30 32.93
N PHE A 654 -21.68 -24.29 32.46
CA PHE A 654 -22.33 -25.46 31.89
C PHE A 654 -22.22 -25.44 30.37
N CYS A 655 -21.62 -26.48 29.80
CA CYS A 655 -21.57 -26.70 28.37
C CYS A 655 -22.49 -27.86 27.98
N CYS A 656 -23.62 -27.54 27.35
CA CYS A 656 -24.60 -28.54 26.93
C CYS A 656 -24.26 -29.04 25.52
N ILE A 657 -23.33 -29.99 25.45
CA ILE A 657 -23.06 -30.76 24.23
C ILE A 657 -23.80 -32.09 24.38
N THR A 658 -24.89 -32.28 23.64
CA THR A 658 -25.63 -33.55 23.67
C THR A 658 -25.02 -34.55 22.70
N CYS A 659 -25.20 -35.86 22.94
CA CYS A 659 -24.80 -36.88 21.97
C CYS A 659 -25.47 -36.67 20.60
N GLY A 660 -26.72 -36.18 20.56
CA GLY A 660 -27.40 -35.83 19.30
C GLY A 660 -26.78 -34.65 18.55
N LEU A 661 -26.07 -33.73 19.23
CA LEU A 661 -25.27 -32.70 18.57
C LEU A 661 -24.00 -33.30 17.96
N ILE A 662 -23.35 -34.23 18.66
CA ILE A 662 -22.18 -34.94 18.16
C ILE A 662 -22.56 -35.76 16.93
N GLU A 663 -23.64 -36.55 17.00
CA GLU A 663 -24.13 -37.37 15.88
C GLU A 663 -24.58 -36.53 14.67
N LYS A 664 -25.11 -35.31 14.88
CA LYS A 664 -25.57 -34.43 13.79
C LYS A 664 -24.52 -33.45 13.26
N ASN A 665 -23.61 -32.96 14.10
CA ASN A 665 -22.64 -31.92 13.75
C ASN A 665 -21.43 -31.89 14.73
N GLU A 666 -20.54 -32.88 14.63
CA GLU A 666 -19.32 -33.00 15.45
C GLU A 666 -18.46 -31.73 15.47
N PHE A 667 -18.35 -31.02 14.35
CA PHE A 667 -17.53 -29.80 14.25
C PHE A 667 -18.08 -28.63 15.06
N THR A 668 -19.41 -28.52 15.17
CA THR A 668 -20.00 -27.49 16.01
C THR A 668 -19.81 -27.81 17.49
N ALA A 669 -19.87 -29.09 17.87
CA ALA A 669 -19.49 -29.53 19.21
C ALA A 669 -18.02 -29.19 19.52
N LEU A 670 -17.08 -29.44 18.60
CA LEU A 670 -15.68 -29.03 18.75
C LEU A 670 -15.52 -27.52 18.94
N ARG A 671 -16.26 -26.70 18.18
CA ARG A 671 -16.27 -25.24 18.32
C ARG A 671 -16.79 -24.78 19.68
N CYS A 672 -17.87 -25.40 20.18
CA CYS A 672 -18.43 -25.12 21.51
C CYS A 672 -17.40 -25.41 22.62
N LEU A 673 -16.66 -26.52 22.53
CA LEU A 673 -15.62 -26.89 23.50
C LEU A 673 -14.51 -25.85 23.58
N LEU A 674 -13.97 -25.44 22.43
CA LEU A 674 -12.89 -24.46 22.37
C LEU A 674 -13.32 -23.10 22.96
N LEU A 675 -14.57 -22.68 22.73
CA LEU A 675 -15.14 -21.49 23.35
C LEU A 675 -15.34 -21.63 24.86
N THR A 676 -15.79 -22.81 25.32
CA THR A 676 -15.95 -23.12 26.76
C THR A 676 -14.62 -22.99 27.49
N CYS A 677 -13.55 -23.58 26.95
CA CYS A 677 -12.21 -23.47 27.51
C CYS A 677 -11.69 -22.03 27.59
N HIS A 678 -12.07 -21.17 26.64
CA HIS A 678 -11.69 -19.76 26.65
C HIS A 678 -12.43 -19.00 27.76
N MET A 679 -13.73 -19.24 27.91
CA MET A 679 -14.57 -18.62 28.94
C MET A 679 -14.14 -19.03 30.36
N GLU A 680 -13.86 -20.31 30.57
CA GLU A 680 -13.34 -20.84 31.84
C GLU A 680 -12.06 -20.10 32.26
N LYS A 681 -11.04 -20.03 31.39
CA LYS A 681 -9.78 -19.33 31.70
C LYS A 681 -10.00 -17.86 32.02
N TRP A 682 -10.94 -17.21 31.34
CA TRP A 682 -11.28 -15.82 31.64
C TRP A 682 -11.90 -15.67 33.03
N LEU A 683 -12.89 -16.50 33.36
CA LEU A 683 -13.56 -16.47 34.66
C LEU A 683 -12.58 -16.76 35.81
N VAL A 684 -11.73 -17.79 35.71
CA VAL A 684 -10.71 -18.12 36.72
C VAL A 684 -9.75 -16.95 36.94
N ARG A 685 -9.30 -16.28 35.87
CA ARG A 685 -8.43 -15.09 35.98
C ARG A 685 -9.11 -13.91 36.66
N ASN A 686 -10.42 -13.84 36.63
CA ASN A 686 -11.22 -12.80 37.27
C ASN A 686 -11.61 -13.14 38.72
N GLY A 687 -10.95 -14.14 39.32
CA GLY A 687 -11.13 -14.50 40.73
C GLY A 687 -12.31 -15.43 41.00
N PHE A 688 -12.91 -16.00 39.94
CA PHE A 688 -13.97 -16.98 40.09
C PHE A 688 -13.40 -18.38 40.29
N ASP A 689 -14.03 -19.13 41.17
CA ASP A 689 -13.85 -20.57 41.26
C ASP A 689 -14.84 -21.21 40.27
N VAL A 690 -14.32 -21.74 39.16
CA VAL A 690 -15.11 -22.16 38.01
C VAL A 690 -15.20 -23.67 37.96
N GLN A 691 -16.43 -24.18 37.97
CA GLN A 691 -16.68 -25.59 37.70
C GLN A 691 -17.26 -25.75 36.30
N VAL A 692 -16.51 -26.39 35.39
CA VAL A 692 -16.99 -26.71 34.05
C VAL A 692 -17.75 -28.04 34.10
N VAL A 693 -19.02 -28.03 33.71
CA VAL A 693 -19.85 -29.24 33.66
C VAL A 693 -20.22 -29.55 32.21
N MET A 694 -19.83 -30.74 31.75
CA MET A 694 -20.08 -31.22 30.40
C MET A 694 -21.05 -32.41 30.41
N LEU A 695 -22.08 -32.36 29.56
CA LEU A 695 -23.10 -33.40 29.43
C LEU A 695 -22.77 -34.43 28.32
N CYS A 696 -21.51 -34.88 28.21
CA CYS A 696 -21.09 -35.81 27.16
C CYS A 696 -19.99 -36.81 27.59
N PRO A 697 -20.16 -38.14 27.36
CA PRO A 697 -19.12 -39.15 27.62
C PRO A 697 -18.02 -39.31 26.55
N LYS A 698 -18.25 -38.90 25.29
CA LYS A 698 -17.55 -39.47 24.11
C LYS A 698 -16.61 -38.52 23.34
N VAL A 699 -16.07 -37.49 23.97
CA VAL A 699 -15.21 -36.49 23.27
C VAL A 699 -13.71 -36.78 23.44
N SER A 700 -13.31 -37.55 24.46
CA SER A 700 -11.90 -37.88 24.73
C SER A 700 -11.20 -38.56 23.54
N SER A 701 -11.93 -39.36 22.76
CA SER A 701 -11.40 -40.05 21.56
C SER A 701 -11.08 -39.13 20.38
N TRP A 702 -11.53 -37.87 20.39
CA TRP A 702 -11.19 -36.89 19.33
C TRP A 702 -9.78 -36.35 19.48
N PHE A 703 -9.27 -36.28 20.71
CA PHE A 703 -8.03 -35.59 21.02
C PHE A 703 -6.84 -36.53 21.28
N SER A 704 -7.00 -37.85 21.10
CA SER A 704 -5.97 -38.86 21.37
C SER A 704 -4.62 -38.60 20.68
N ASP A 705 -4.63 -37.84 19.57
CA ASP A 705 -3.43 -37.52 18.79
C ASP A 705 -2.92 -36.08 19.04
N PHE A 706 -3.56 -35.34 19.96
CA PHE A 706 -3.39 -33.91 20.27
C PHE A 706 -3.09 -33.74 21.77
N GLY A 707 -2.02 -34.38 22.24
CA GLY A 707 -1.71 -34.59 23.67
C GLY A 707 -1.90 -33.40 24.62
N ILE A 708 -1.74 -32.14 24.19
CA ILE A 708 -1.99 -30.96 25.06
C ILE A 708 -3.48 -30.65 25.22
N LEU A 709 -4.26 -30.72 24.13
CA LEU A 709 -5.72 -30.57 24.23
C LEU A 709 -6.28 -31.74 25.04
N GLU A 710 -5.79 -32.96 24.78
CA GLU A 710 -6.14 -34.15 25.56
C GLU A 710 -5.84 -34.01 27.05
N THR A 711 -4.62 -33.60 27.43
CA THR A 711 -4.24 -33.40 28.84
C THR A 711 -5.13 -32.35 29.51
N LYS A 712 -5.41 -31.24 28.81
CA LYS A 712 -6.25 -30.17 29.36
C LYS A 712 -7.72 -30.59 29.50
N PHE A 713 -8.26 -31.31 28.52
CA PHE A 713 -9.65 -31.81 28.55
C PHE A 713 -9.84 -32.99 29.51
N ASN A 714 -8.83 -33.85 29.68
CA ASN A 714 -8.90 -35.03 30.55
C ASN A 714 -8.53 -34.75 32.01
N ASN A 715 -7.65 -33.76 32.29
CA ASN A 715 -7.14 -33.51 33.65
C ASN A 715 -7.67 -32.22 34.32
N GLU A 716 -8.04 -31.17 33.58
CA GLU A 716 -8.46 -29.88 34.18
C GLU A 716 -9.99 -29.68 34.22
N ILE A 717 -10.76 -30.32 33.34
CA ILE A 717 -12.22 -30.20 33.28
C ILE A 717 -12.86 -31.33 34.08
N PHE A 718 -13.50 -30.99 35.20
CA PHE A 718 -14.14 -31.96 36.09
C PHE A 718 -15.45 -32.52 35.50
N ILE A 719 -15.40 -33.67 34.82
CA ILE A 719 -16.59 -34.38 34.32
C ILE A 719 -17.26 -35.09 35.51
N SER A 720 -18.29 -34.49 36.11
CA SER A 720 -18.92 -35.05 37.32
C SER A 720 -19.82 -36.27 37.06
N ARG A 721 -20.39 -36.41 35.85
CA ARG A 721 -21.03 -37.66 35.37
C ARG A 721 -21.43 -37.52 33.91
N SER A 722 -21.11 -38.51 33.08
CA SER A 722 -21.64 -38.58 31.72
C SER A 722 -23.01 -39.25 31.72
N LEU A 723 -24.07 -38.51 31.38
CA LEU A 723 -25.35 -39.13 31.01
C LEU A 723 -25.13 -39.97 29.74
N ASN A 724 -25.62 -41.21 29.73
CA ASN A 724 -25.40 -42.11 28.59
C ASN A 724 -26.25 -41.64 27.39
N CYS A 725 -25.73 -41.82 26.16
CA CYS A 725 -26.39 -41.32 24.95
C CYS A 725 -27.78 -41.95 24.69
N ALA A 726 -27.98 -43.22 25.04
CA ALA A 726 -29.27 -43.91 24.90
C ALA A 726 -30.33 -43.36 25.86
N GLU A 727 -29.93 -42.91 27.05
CA GLU A 727 -30.83 -42.27 28.02
C GLU A 727 -31.29 -40.89 27.53
N ILE A 728 -30.36 -40.03 27.10
CA ILE A 728 -30.68 -38.69 26.59
C ILE A 728 -31.53 -38.76 25.31
N CYS A 729 -31.27 -39.73 24.43
CA CYS A 729 -32.03 -39.89 23.19
C CYS A 729 -33.48 -40.31 23.45
N ARG A 730 -33.73 -41.14 24.47
CA ARG A 730 -35.07 -41.60 24.87
C ARG A 730 -35.88 -40.56 25.65
N MET A 731 -35.23 -39.61 26.31
CA MET A 731 -35.91 -38.57 27.09
C MET A 731 -36.77 -37.65 26.20
N ASN A 732 -38.02 -37.43 26.60
CA ASN A 732 -38.87 -36.39 26.03
C ASN A 732 -38.46 -34.99 26.53
N LYS A 733 -39.18 -33.94 26.09
CA LYS A 733 -38.88 -32.53 26.42
C LYS A 733 -38.75 -32.34 27.94
N ASP A 734 -39.79 -32.69 28.68
CA ASP A 734 -39.87 -32.44 30.11
C ASP A 734 -38.92 -33.33 30.90
N GLU A 735 -38.62 -34.54 30.42
CA GLU A 735 -37.62 -35.44 31.02
C GLU A 735 -36.19 -34.96 30.83
N LEU A 736 -35.82 -34.49 29.63
CA LEU A 736 -34.48 -33.96 29.37
C LEU A 736 -34.24 -32.71 30.21
N PHE A 737 -35.22 -31.82 30.22
CA PHE A 737 -35.17 -30.58 30.98
C PHE A 737 -35.26 -30.81 32.50
N SER A 738 -36.08 -31.74 32.97
CA SER A 738 -36.13 -32.17 34.37
C SER A 738 -34.84 -32.86 34.79
N THR A 739 -34.21 -33.66 33.92
CA THR A 739 -32.91 -34.30 34.21
C THR A 739 -31.80 -33.27 34.31
N VAL A 740 -31.69 -32.35 33.34
CA VAL A 740 -30.75 -31.21 33.41
C VAL A 740 -31.04 -30.37 34.66
N GLY A 741 -32.32 -30.13 34.98
CA GLY A 741 -32.79 -29.44 36.18
C GLY A 741 -32.52 -30.16 37.51
N LYS A 742 -32.59 -31.49 37.56
CA LYS A 742 -32.27 -32.31 38.75
C LYS A 742 -30.77 -32.38 38.98
N TYR A 743 -29.97 -32.51 37.92
CA TYR A 743 -28.51 -32.34 37.99
C TYR A 743 -28.17 -30.95 38.52
N PHE A 744 -28.89 -29.94 38.03
CA PHE A 744 -28.74 -28.56 38.46
C PHE A 744 -29.07 -28.38 39.96
N GLN A 745 -30.18 -28.94 40.45
CA GLN A 745 -30.54 -28.96 41.88
C GLN A 745 -29.55 -29.75 42.76
N THR A 746 -28.97 -30.84 42.24
CA THR A 746 -28.04 -31.71 43.00
C THR A 746 -26.66 -31.06 43.17
N TYR A 747 -26.21 -30.26 42.20
CA TYR A 747 -24.89 -29.60 42.24
C TYR A 747 -24.94 -28.13 42.68
N GLN A 748 -26.13 -27.53 42.82
CA GLN A 748 -26.27 -26.19 43.35
C GLN A 748 -26.37 -26.16 44.89
N ARG A 749 -25.41 -25.47 45.48
CA ARG A 749 -25.64 -24.61 46.66
C ARG A 749 -25.32 -23.12 46.33
N LYS A 750 -25.22 -22.73 45.05
CA LYS A 750 -24.51 -21.49 44.63
C LYS A 750 -25.25 -20.70 43.53
N GLU A 751 -25.24 -19.38 43.66
CA GLU A 751 -26.19 -18.45 43.03
C GLU A 751 -25.93 -18.06 41.55
N ASN A 752 -24.78 -18.40 40.94
CA ASN A 752 -24.41 -17.94 39.58
C ASN A 752 -24.03 -19.09 38.60
N ALA A 753 -24.77 -19.23 37.50
CA ALA A 753 -24.50 -20.21 36.44
C ALA A 753 -24.54 -19.61 35.02
N ILE A 754 -23.63 -20.08 34.14
CA ILE A 754 -23.50 -19.65 32.73
C ILE A 754 -23.68 -20.85 31.80
N PHE A 755 -24.51 -20.71 30.76
CA PHE A 755 -24.81 -21.79 29.81
C PHE A 755 -24.33 -21.47 28.40
N ILE A 756 -23.63 -22.42 27.78
CA ILE A 756 -23.30 -22.40 26.35
C ILE A 756 -24.24 -23.38 25.64
N ILE A 757 -25.08 -22.86 24.75
CA ILE A 757 -26.16 -23.60 24.09
C ILE A 757 -25.94 -23.61 22.57
N TYR A 758 -26.06 -24.80 21.99
CA TYR A 758 -26.11 -24.96 20.54
C TYR A 758 -27.46 -24.48 19.98
N SER A 759 -27.45 -23.81 18.83
CA SER A 759 -28.62 -23.12 18.29
C SER A 759 -29.88 -23.98 18.11
N ASP A 760 -29.73 -25.31 17.96
CA ASP A 760 -30.81 -26.25 17.65
C ASP A 760 -30.70 -27.56 18.46
N LEU A 761 -30.83 -27.48 19.79
CA LEU A 761 -30.79 -28.66 20.66
C LEU A 761 -32.06 -29.50 20.47
N LYS A 762 -31.94 -30.70 19.90
CA LYS A 762 -33.07 -31.65 19.69
C LYS A 762 -34.30 -31.04 18.97
N GLY A 763 -34.08 -30.04 18.10
CA GLY A 763 -35.14 -29.36 17.32
C GLY A 763 -35.72 -28.10 17.97
N TYR A 764 -35.26 -27.73 19.16
CA TYR A 764 -35.68 -26.50 19.85
C TYR A 764 -34.73 -25.36 19.54
N ASN A 765 -35.30 -24.18 19.25
CA ASN A 765 -34.50 -23.01 18.95
C ASN A 765 -33.92 -22.38 20.23
N PHE A 766 -32.86 -21.58 20.06
CA PHE A 766 -32.19 -20.89 21.16
C PHE A 766 -33.13 -20.09 22.09
N GLN A 767 -34.20 -19.46 21.57
CA GLN A 767 -35.12 -18.66 22.38
C GLN A 767 -35.92 -19.54 23.36
N GLN A 768 -36.41 -20.68 22.89
CA GLN A 768 -37.14 -21.65 23.73
C GLN A 768 -36.25 -22.22 24.84
N LEU A 769 -34.99 -22.52 24.52
CA LEU A 769 -34.00 -23.02 25.49
C LEU A 769 -33.64 -21.95 26.51
N SER A 770 -33.35 -20.74 26.05
CA SER A 770 -33.02 -19.60 26.92
C SER A 770 -34.15 -19.28 27.89
N GLN A 771 -35.41 -19.28 27.43
CA GLN A 771 -36.56 -18.95 28.26
C GLN A 771 -36.85 -20.02 29.32
N TYR A 772 -36.70 -21.31 28.97
CA TYR A 772 -36.85 -22.41 29.93
C TYR A 772 -35.84 -22.30 31.09
N PHE A 773 -34.56 -22.05 30.76
CA PHE A 773 -33.51 -21.91 31.77
C PHE A 773 -33.67 -20.63 32.60
N GLN A 774 -34.12 -19.52 32.00
CA GLN A 774 -34.43 -18.28 32.73
C GLN A 774 -35.56 -18.47 33.75
N ASN A 775 -36.59 -19.25 33.40
CA ASN A 775 -37.72 -19.54 34.30
C ASN A 775 -37.34 -20.36 35.54
N MET A 776 -36.21 -21.07 35.51
CA MET A 776 -35.68 -21.78 36.67
C MET A 776 -35.11 -20.82 37.75
N GLN A 777 -35.10 -19.51 37.55
CA GLN A 777 -34.56 -18.48 38.49
C GLN A 777 -33.06 -18.56 38.81
N PHE A 778 -32.35 -19.55 38.30
CA PHE A 778 -30.95 -19.80 38.66
C PHE A 778 -29.95 -19.63 37.49
N VAL A 779 -30.45 -19.38 36.26
CA VAL A 779 -29.61 -19.22 35.06
C VAL A 779 -29.51 -17.75 34.69
N ASN A 780 -28.29 -17.23 34.72
CA ASN A 780 -28.05 -15.83 34.43
C ASN A 780 -27.90 -15.55 32.93
N TYR A 781 -27.22 -16.43 32.15
CA TYR A 781 -26.98 -16.23 30.72
C TYR A 781 -26.92 -17.52 29.89
N ALA A 782 -27.42 -17.43 28.65
CA ALA A 782 -27.30 -18.45 27.61
C ALA A 782 -26.62 -17.87 26.36
N TYR A 783 -25.64 -18.57 25.78
CA TYR A 783 -24.95 -18.17 24.54
C TYR A 783 -25.30 -19.08 23.38
N LYS A 784 -25.62 -18.50 22.23
CA LYS A 784 -25.91 -19.22 20.99
C LYS A 784 -24.63 -19.45 20.20
N ILE A 785 -24.30 -20.71 19.91
CA ILE A 785 -23.20 -21.05 18.97
C ILE A 785 -23.77 -21.41 17.60
N ALA A 786 -23.26 -20.77 16.56
CA ALA A 786 -23.66 -21.04 15.18
C ALA A 786 -22.96 -22.27 14.59
N HIS A 787 -23.68 -22.92 13.66
CA HIS A 787 -23.26 -24.13 12.96
C HIS A 787 -21.91 -23.99 12.25
N VAL A 788 -21.11 -25.05 12.34
CA VAL A 788 -19.99 -25.31 11.45
C VAL A 788 -20.50 -26.13 10.27
N LYS A 789 -20.30 -25.61 9.06
CA LYS A 789 -20.68 -26.21 7.79
C LYS A 789 -19.45 -26.85 7.16
N ILE A 790 -19.56 -28.12 6.77
CA ILE A 790 -18.50 -28.88 6.11
C ILE A 790 -18.83 -29.11 4.64
N SER A 791 -17.82 -29.15 3.78
CA SER A 791 -18.00 -29.29 2.33
C SER A 791 -18.35 -30.71 1.87
N ILE A 792 -18.17 -31.74 2.71
CA ILE A 792 -18.44 -33.15 2.39
C ILE A 792 -19.18 -33.79 3.57
N ALA A 793 -20.25 -34.54 3.28
CA ALA A 793 -21.21 -35.04 4.28
C ALA A 793 -20.74 -36.23 5.15
N GLN A 794 -19.49 -36.70 5.02
CA GLN A 794 -18.97 -37.90 5.73
C GLN A 794 -17.60 -37.71 6.37
N PHE A 795 -17.28 -36.50 6.82
CA PHE A 795 -15.99 -36.21 7.45
C PHE A 795 -16.16 -36.07 8.97
N SER A 796 -15.43 -36.85 9.76
CA SER A 796 -15.47 -36.77 11.24
C SER A 796 -14.45 -35.77 11.78
N VAL A 797 -14.65 -35.28 13.01
CA VAL A 797 -13.68 -34.42 13.70
C VAL A 797 -12.35 -35.13 13.91
N LYS A 798 -12.35 -36.44 14.21
CA LYS A 798 -11.11 -37.23 14.36
C LYS A 798 -10.31 -37.26 13.05
N CYS A 799 -10.97 -37.52 11.92
CA CYS A 799 -10.33 -37.46 10.61
C CYS A 799 -9.83 -36.06 10.26
N PHE A 800 -10.58 -35.00 10.60
CA PHE A 800 -10.16 -33.61 10.42
C PHE A 800 -8.88 -33.27 11.18
N LEU A 801 -8.84 -33.62 12.45
CA LEU A 801 -7.70 -33.37 13.32
C LEU A 801 -6.46 -34.14 12.83
N SER A 802 -6.61 -35.42 12.51
CA SER A 802 -5.52 -36.26 11.96
C SER A 802 -5.01 -35.74 10.62
N GLU A 803 -5.91 -35.35 9.71
CA GLU A 803 -5.55 -34.83 8.39
C GLU A 803 -4.84 -33.47 8.49
N ARG A 804 -5.26 -32.57 9.39
CA ARG A 804 -4.54 -31.31 9.64
C ARG A 804 -3.14 -31.56 10.22
N LYS A 805 -3.00 -32.53 11.13
CA LYS A 805 -1.70 -32.95 11.68
C LYS A 805 -0.78 -33.46 10.56
N LYS A 806 -1.28 -34.32 9.68
CA LYS A 806 -0.56 -34.84 8.50
C LYS A 806 -0.14 -33.73 7.54
N GLN A 807 -1.05 -32.83 7.18
CA GLN A 807 -0.76 -31.70 6.28
C GLN A 807 0.30 -30.75 6.84
N ILE A 808 0.31 -30.51 8.14
CA ILE A 808 1.33 -29.70 8.81
C ILE A 808 2.66 -30.44 8.85
N PHE A 809 2.66 -31.75 9.13
CA PHE A 809 3.85 -32.59 9.09
C PHE A 809 4.52 -32.58 7.71
N GLU A 810 3.77 -32.85 6.64
CA GLU A 810 4.30 -32.83 5.27
C GLU A 810 4.86 -31.46 4.90
N ARG A 811 4.17 -30.36 5.29
CA ARG A 811 4.65 -29.00 5.01
C ARG A 811 5.93 -28.63 5.78
N ILE A 812 6.13 -29.19 6.97
CA ILE A 812 7.38 -29.02 7.73
C ILE A 812 8.50 -29.83 7.07
N LYS A 813 8.20 -31.07 6.67
CA LYS A 813 9.12 -31.97 5.96
C LYS A 813 9.59 -31.39 4.62
N GLU A 814 8.67 -30.86 3.80
CA GLU A 814 8.99 -30.15 2.54
C GLU A 814 9.98 -28.99 2.76
N LYS A 815 9.88 -28.29 3.89
CA LYS A 815 10.66 -27.08 4.17
C LYS A 815 11.99 -27.36 4.87
N HIS A 816 12.07 -28.42 5.67
CA HIS A 816 13.19 -28.68 6.57
C HIS A 816 13.89 -30.04 6.37
N GLY A 817 13.39 -30.93 5.50
CA GLY A 817 14.03 -32.23 5.20
C GLY A 817 13.64 -33.35 6.16
N LYS A 818 14.62 -34.12 6.68
CA LYS A 818 14.40 -35.21 7.66
C LYS A 818 14.06 -34.64 9.04
N VAL A 819 12.97 -35.14 9.64
CA VAL A 819 12.49 -34.68 10.96
C VAL A 819 12.20 -35.90 11.83
N ASP A 820 13.25 -36.53 12.34
CA ASP A 820 13.10 -37.48 13.43
C ASP A 820 13.01 -36.68 14.73
N SER A 821 11.93 -36.85 15.50
CA SER A 821 11.64 -36.27 16.84
C SER A 821 10.92 -34.90 16.98
N GLN A 822 9.88 -34.59 16.19
CA GLN A 822 9.07 -33.35 16.42
C GLN A 822 7.53 -33.53 16.53
N ASP A 823 7.00 -34.67 16.99
CA ASP A 823 5.54 -34.88 17.11
C ASP A 823 4.83 -33.83 17.99
N HIS A 824 5.51 -33.37 19.04
CA HIS A 824 5.01 -32.33 19.94
C HIS A 824 4.88 -30.94 19.27
N ILE A 825 5.81 -30.58 18.37
CA ILE A 825 5.78 -29.31 17.62
C ILE A 825 4.63 -29.32 16.60
N VAL A 826 4.49 -30.44 15.88
CA VAL A 826 3.41 -30.64 14.91
C VAL A 826 2.06 -30.58 15.60
N SER A 827 1.93 -31.20 16.77
CA SER A 827 0.71 -31.16 17.59
C SER A 827 0.35 -29.74 18.04
N ARG A 828 1.34 -28.93 18.47
CA ARG A 828 1.13 -27.51 18.85
C ARG A 828 0.72 -26.63 17.67
N LEU A 829 1.36 -26.80 16.51
CA LEU A 829 0.99 -26.08 15.28
C LEU A 829 -0.40 -26.48 14.79
N SER A 830 -0.76 -27.75 14.95
CA SER A 830 -2.09 -28.26 14.60
C SER A 830 -3.18 -27.65 15.48
N ALA A 831 -2.95 -27.57 16.80
CA ALA A 831 -3.86 -26.90 17.72
C ALA A 831 -4.08 -25.42 17.36
N LEU A 832 -3.01 -24.68 17.03
CA LEU A 832 -3.10 -23.29 16.56
C LEU A 832 -3.94 -23.16 15.29
N VAL A 833 -3.71 -24.03 14.30
CA VAL A 833 -4.45 -24.01 13.03
C VAL A 833 -5.94 -24.29 13.26
N VAL A 834 -6.28 -25.27 14.09
CA VAL A 834 -7.67 -25.63 14.42
C VAL A 834 -8.38 -24.46 15.11
N VAL A 835 -7.72 -23.81 16.08
CA VAL A 835 -8.26 -22.62 16.75
C VAL A 835 -8.52 -21.48 15.76
N PHE A 836 -7.59 -21.22 14.83
CA PHE A 836 -7.77 -20.19 13.82
C PHE A 836 -8.91 -20.53 12.84
N GLU A 837 -9.05 -21.78 12.41
CA GLU A 837 -10.14 -22.19 11.51
C GLU A 837 -11.52 -22.08 12.18
N LEU A 838 -11.63 -22.41 13.48
CA LEU A 838 -12.92 -22.45 14.19
C LEU A 838 -13.32 -21.15 14.90
N LEU A 839 -12.35 -20.36 15.37
CA LEU A 839 -12.61 -19.19 16.23
C LEU A 839 -12.26 -17.83 15.60
N THR A 840 -11.81 -17.79 14.34
CA THR A 840 -11.63 -16.50 13.62
C THR A 840 -12.98 -15.83 13.31
N ALA A 841 -14.09 -16.58 13.25
CA ALA A 841 -15.43 -16.04 13.14
C ALA A 841 -16.08 -15.87 14.53
N LYS A 842 -16.92 -14.83 14.69
CA LYS A 842 -17.72 -14.62 15.92
C LYS A 842 -18.57 -15.85 16.24
N HIS A 843 -18.80 -16.10 17.53
CA HIS A 843 -19.47 -17.30 18.04
C HIS A 843 -20.88 -17.54 17.45
N ASP A 844 -21.59 -16.47 17.10
CA ASP A 844 -22.93 -16.45 16.49
C ASP A 844 -22.95 -16.53 14.96
N GLN A 845 -21.77 -16.51 14.32
CA GLN A 845 -21.62 -16.59 12.87
C GLN A 845 -21.20 -18.01 12.44
N PRO A 846 -21.76 -18.57 11.35
CA PRO A 846 -21.39 -19.90 10.88
C PRO A 846 -19.95 -19.94 10.37
N VAL A 847 -19.29 -21.07 10.57
CA VAL A 847 -17.92 -21.33 10.08
C VAL A 847 -17.97 -22.37 8.96
N PHE A 848 -17.22 -22.15 7.89
CA PHE A 848 -17.13 -23.10 6.79
C PHE A 848 -15.76 -23.79 6.81
N ILE A 849 -15.75 -25.11 6.93
CA ILE A 849 -14.55 -25.93 6.82
C ILE A 849 -14.60 -26.67 5.49
N SER A 850 -13.66 -26.35 4.63
CA SER A 850 -13.44 -27.07 3.37
C SER A 850 -12.55 -28.29 3.61
N TYR A 851 -12.99 -29.45 3.12
CA TYR A 851 -12.12 -30.58 2.83
C TYR A 851 -11.25 -30.25 1.61
N PRO A 852 -9.94 -30.52 1.59
CA PRO A 852 -9.13 -30.22 0.42
C PRO A 852 -9.36 -31.26 -0.69
N SER A 853 -9.87 -30.81 -1.84
CA SER A 853 -9.65 -31.49 -3.11
C SER A 853 -8.30 -31.04 -3.67
N GLU A 854 -7.32 -31.93 -3.68
CA GLU A 854 -6.05 -31.88 -4.44
C GLU A 854 -5.12 -30.64 -4.27
N ASN A 855 -5.46 -29.61 -3.50
CA ASN A 855 -4.70 -28.35 -3.41
C ASN A 855 -4.48 -27.82 -1.97
N GLY A 856 -3.50 -28.40 -1.25
CA GLY A 856 -2.77 -27.78 -0.12
C GLY A 856 -3.55 -27.25 1.11
N LEU A 857 -2.83 -26.63 2.06
CA LEU A 857 -3.41 -26.06 3.30
C LEU A 857 -4.38 -24.89 3.02
N PRO A 858 -5.53 -24.82 3.72
CA PRO A 858 -6.45 -23.68 3.63
C PRO A 858 -5.81 -22.32 3.92
N ALA A 859 -6.39 -21.25 3.38
CA ALA A 859 -5.85 -19.90 3.54
C ALA A 859 -5.76 -19.45 5.01
N ILE A 860 -6.72 -19.86 5.86
CA ILE A 860 -6.71 -19.54 7.30
C ILE A 860 -5.60 -20.33 8.02
N ALA A 861 -5.45 -21.64 7.74
CA ALA A 861 -4.34 -22.44 8.25
C ALA A 861 -2.97 -21.86 7.89
N ARG A 862 -2.79 -21.41 6.64
CA ARG A 862 -1.54 -20.77 6.19
C ARG A 862 -1.23 -19.48 6.97
N LYS A 863 -2.25 -18.68 7.30
CA LYS A 863 -2.10 -17.48 8.14
C LYS A 863 -1.70 -17.86 9.57
N ALA A 864 -2.32 -18.88 10.15
CA ALA A 864 -2.01 -19.37 11.49
C ALA A 864 -0.54 -19.85 11.59
N LEU A 865 -0.07 -20.62 10.61
CA LEU A 865 1.34 -21.04 10.55
C LEU A 865 2.30 -19.85 10.39
N PHE A 866 1.93 -18.84 9.60
CA PHE A 866 2.74 -17.63 9.45
C PHE A 866 2.86 -16.83 10.76
N VAL A 867 1.81 -16.83 11.58
CA VAL A 867 1.83 -16.23 12.92
C VAL A 867 2.87 -16.93 13.80
N MET A 868 2.83 -18.27 13.87
CA MET A 868 3.79 -19.02 14.69
C MET A 868 5.22 -18.92 14.16
N TYR A 869 5.41 -18.90 12.84
CA TYR A 869 6.74 -18.73 12.24
C TYR A 869 7.41 -17.40 12.64
N ASN A 870 6.65 -16.30 12.68
CA ASN A 870 7.20 -15.02 13.13
C ASN A 870 7.41 -14.98 14.64
N PHE A 871 6.59 -15.70 15.41
CA PHE A 871 6.81 -15.87 16.85
C PHE A 871 8.12 -16.62 17.15
N THR A 872 8.36 -17.75 16.50
CA THR A 872 9.62 -18.51 16.68
C THR A 872 10.84 -17.72 16.20
N ARG A 873 10.68 -16.88 15.16
CA ARG A 873 11.72 -15.94 14.72
C ARG A 873 12.08 -14.93 15.81
N MET A 874 11.11 -14.36 16.53
CA MET A 874 11.40 -13.47 17.67
C MET A 874 12.14 -14.21 18.78
N CYS A 875 11.73 -15.44 19.11
CA CYS A 875 12.44 -16.29 20.07
C CYS A 875 13.90 -16.52 19.65
N SER A 876 14.12 -16.85 18.38
CA SER A 876 15.46 -17.08 17.82
C SER A 876 16.35 -15.85 17.96
N ILE A 877 15.84 -14.65 17.65
CA ILE A 877 16.59 -13.39 17.81
C ILE A 877 17.01 -13.17 19.27
N LEU A 878 16.08 -13.35 20.22
CA LEU A 878 16.36 -13.17 21.65
C LEU A 878 17.36 -14.22 22.16
N ASN A 879 17.26 -15.47 21.70
CA ASN A 879 18.20 -16.54 22.07
C ASN A 879 19.59 -16.30 21.46
N SER A 880 19.67 -15.85 20.20
CA SER A 880 20.92 -15.47 19.56
C SER A 880 21.61 -14.32 20.29
N PHE A 881 20.85 -13.30 20.70
CA PHE A 881 21.39 -12.21 21.53
C PHE A 881 21.93 -12.74 22.87
N LYS A 882 21.17 -13.55 23.61
CA LYS A 882 21.63 -14.18 24.87
C LYS A 882 22.90 -15.01 24.68
N LYS A 883 22.97 -15.80 23.61
CA LYS A 883 24.17 -16.59 23.27
C LYS A 883 25.37 -15.68 22.98
N MET A 884 25.17 -14.62 22.21
CA MET A 884 26.23 -13.65 21.89
C MET A 884 26.71 -12.85 23.12
N VAL A 885 25.83 -12.60 24.10
CA VAL A 885 26.23 -12.05 25.41
C VAL A 885 27.06 -13.06 26.21
N SER A 886 26.67 -14.35 26.20
CA SER A 886 27.44 -15.39 26.90
C SER A 886 28.82 -15.64 26.31
N THR A 887 29.01 -15.37 25.01
CA THR A 887 30.31 -15.47 24.32
C THR A 887 31.09 -14.15 24.31
N ASN A 888 30.70 -13.16 25.13
CA ASN A 888 31.29 -11.82 25.21
C ASN A 888 31.32 -11.03 23.87
N TYR A 889 30.47 -11.39 22.90
CA TYR A 889 30.36 -10.65 21.63
C TYR A 889 29.50 -9.38 21.77
N TYR A 890 28.49 -9.41 22.63
CA TYR A 890 27.71 -8.24 23.04
C TYR A 890 27.83 -7.96 24.54
N PRO A 891 27.74 -6.69 24.98
CA PRO A 891 27.64 -6.38 26.39
C PRO A 891 26.29 -6.86 26.98
N LYS A 892 26.23 -6.99 28.31
CA LYS A 892 24.98 -7.29 29.02
C LYS A 892 23.92 -6.23 28.70
N LEU A 893 22.67 -6.67 28.51
CA LEU A 893 21.54 -5.80 28.16
C LEU A 893 21.36 -4.68 29.21
N VAL A 894 21.52 -3.44 28.78
CA VAL A 894 21.33 -2.26 29.65
C VAL A 894 19.83 -1.98 29.80
N PRO A 895 19.33 -1.71 31.04
CA PRO A 895 17.94 -1.32 31.26
C PRO A 895 17.51 -0.12 30.42
N LEU A 896 16.30 -0.19 29.84
CA LEU A 896 15.76 0.87 28.96
C LEU A 896 15.77 2.26 29.62
N ALA A 897 15.59 2.35 30.94
CA ALA A 897 15.60 3.62 31.68
C ALA A 897 16.95 4.34 31.70
N LEU A 898 18.05 3.61 31.45
CA LEU A 898 19.42 4.14 31.45
C LEU A 898 19.89 4.57 30.04
N LEU A 899 19.10 4.31 29.00
CA LEU A 899 19.42 4.65 27.61
C LEU A 899 18.88 6.05 27.24
N SER A 900 19.54 6.76 26.33
CA SER A 900 19.12 8.10 25.89
C SER A 900 17.67 8.16 25.41
N SER A 901 16.89 9.13 25.90
CA SER A 901 15.49 9.32 25.50
C SER A 901 15.32 9.65 24.02
N ASP A 902 16.30 10.32 23.41
CA ASP A 902 16.23 10.67 21.99
C ASP A 902 16.58 9.48 21.10
N MET A 903 17.52 8.62 21.54
CA MET A 903 17.81 7.32 20.90
C MET A 903 16.57 6.42 20.93
N GLN A 904 15.91 6.32 22.09
CA GLN A 904 14.66 5.57 22.22
C GLN A 904 13.61 6.06 21.22
N ARG A 905 13.42 7.37 21.07
CA ARG A 905 12.46 7.93 20.10
C ARG A 905 12.83 7.63 18.65
N GLY A 906 14.12 7.67 18.31
CA GLY A 906 14.61 7.32 16.97
C GLY A 906 14.24 5.90 16.59
N VAL A 907 14.61 4.92 17.42
CA VAL A 907 14.29 3.51 17.19
C VAL A 907 12.77 3.27 17.21
N LEU A 908 12.03 3.92 18.11
CA LEU A 908 10.57 3.78 18.15
C LEU A 908 9.87 4.25 16.87
N ALA A 909 10.40 5.29 16.22
CA ALA A 909 9.85 5.77 14.94
C ALA A 909 9.96 4.70 13.85
N GLU A 910 11.02 3.88 13.86
CA GLU A 910 11.20 2.78 12.91
C GLU A 910 10.21 1.63 13.13
N PHE A 911 9.91 1.34 14.40
CA PHE A 911 8.96 0.29 14.81
C PHE A 911 7.54 0.82 15.01
N ARG A 912 7.27 2.07 14.58
CA ARG A 912 6.01 2.77 14.82
C ARG A 912 4.74 1.97 14.47
N PRO A 913 4.65 1.27 13.32
CA PRO A 913 3.44 0.49 13.02
C PRO A 913 3.13 -0.61 14.04
N LEU A 914 4.16 -1.25 14.62
CA LEU A 914 3.98 -2.31 15.63
C LEU A 914 3.70 -1.72 17.01
N THR A 915 4.42 -0.66 17.36
CA THR A 915 4.24 0.01 18.65
C THR A 915 2.90 0.72 18.70
N ASP A 916 2.44 1.37 17.62
CA ASP A 916 1.08 1.93 17.51
C ASP A 916 0.03 0.83 17.62
N MET A 917 0.24 -0.36 17.04
CA MET A 917 -0.67 -1.50 17.24
C MET A 917 -0.72 -1.96 18.70
N ILE A 918 0.40 -1.95 19.41
CA ILE A 918 0.47 -2.29 20.83
C ILE A 918 -0.11 -1.19 21.72
N PHE A 919 0.09 0.08 21.36
CA PHE A 919 -0.43 1.23 22.11
C PHE A 919 -1.91 1.51 21.81
N SER A 920 -2.40 1.09 20.64
CA SER A 920 -3.83 1.13 20.31
C SER A 920 -4.66 0.18 21.17
N PHE A 921 -4.03 -0.72 21.93
CA PHE A 921 -4.72 -1.48 22.98
C PHE A 921 -5.13 -0.62 24.18
N ASP A 922 -4.70 0.66 24.25
CA ASP A 922 -4.87 1.61 25.36
C ASP A 922 -5.30 0.96 26.68
N ILE A 923 -4.25 0.62 27.44
CA ILE A 923 -4.27 0.23 28.84
C ILE A 923 -5.45 0.84 29.59
N ILE A 924 -6.31 -0.06 30.06
CA ILE A 924 -6.94 -0.11 31.38
C ILE A 924 -6.10 0.70 32.39
N HIS A 925 -6.32 2.00 32.42
CA HIS A 925 -5.86 2.91 33.45
C HIS A 925 -7.08 3.67 33.92
N SER A 926 -7.81 3.04 34.81
CA SER A 926 -8.08 3.68 36.08
C SER A 926 -8.14 2.57 37.11
N GLY A 927 -7.51 2.78 38.26
CA GLY A 927 -7.91 2.11 39.51
C GLY A 927 -9.35 2.47 39.92
N ASN A 928 -10.23 2.84 38.97
CA ASN A 928 -11.64 3.19 39.09
C ASN A 928 -12.42 2.58 37.89
N GLY A 929 -12.41 1.26 37.79
CA GLY A 929 -13.57 0.43 37.41
C GLY A 929 -14.42 0.67 36.14
N SER A 930 -14.07 1.51 35.15
CA SER A 930 -15.10 1.95 34.17
C SER A 930 -14.77 2.01 32.67
N ARG A 931 -13.61 1.57 32.15
CA ARG A 931 -13.40 1.48 30.69
C ARG A 931 -12.98 0.08 30.25
N ARG A 932 -13.92 -0.63 29.61
CA ARG A 932 -13.81 -1.99 29.05
C ARG A 932 -13.08 -1.97 27.71
N SER A 933 -12.24 -2.96 27.46
CA SER A 933 -11.67 -3.21 26.12
C SER A 933 -12.57 -4.15 25.32
N ASP A 934 -13.02 -3.72 24.13
CA ASP A 934 -13.84 -4.48 23.17
C ASP A 934 -13.11 -5.66 22.47
N PHE A 935 -12.12 -6.28 23.10
CA PHE A 935 -11.26 -7.27 22.45
C PHE A 935 -11.86 -8.68 22.54
N THR A 936 -12.09 -9.33 21.40
CA THR A 936 -12.75 -10.65 21.29
C THR A 936 -11.82 -11.71 20.68
N VAL A 937 -12.17 -13.01 20.74
CA VAL A 937 -11.35 -14.11 20.17
C VAL A 937 -11.04 -13.91 18.67
N PRO A 938 -12.03 -13.59 17.81
CA PRO A 938 -11.79 -13.19 16.43
C PRO A 938 -10.80 -12.02 16.26
N LYS A 939 -10.91 -11.00 17.13
CA LYS A 939 -10.02 -9.83 17.09
C LYS A 939 -8.60 -10.20 17.48
N ILE A 940 -8.38 -11.13 18.42
CA ILE A 940 -7.04 -11.67 18.73
C ILE A 940 -6.43 -12.34 17.49
N CYS A 941 -7.16 -13.26 16.84
CA CYS A 941 -6.67 -13.98 15.66
C CYS A 941 -6.31 -13.03 14.51
N HIS A 942 -7.16 -12.02 14.28
CA HIS A 942 -6.91 -10.99 13.27
C HIS A 942 -5.72 -10.09 13.65
N TRP A 943 -5.63 -9.69 14.91
CA TRP A 943 -4.53 -8.88 15.42
C TRP A 943 -3.19 -9.62 15.28
N LEU A 944 -3.10 -10.89 15.70
CA LEU A 944 -1.90 -11.72 15.54
C LEU A 944 -1.46 -11.80 14.07
N THR A 945 -2.41 -11.98 13.16
CA THR A 945 -2.14 -12.04 11.71
C THR A 945 -1.58 -10.71 11.19
N ASN A 946 -2.21 -9.58 11.57
CA ASN A 946 -1.77 -8.27 11.13
C ASN A 946 -0.43 -7.88 11.76
N PHE A 947 -0.25 -8.15 13.06
CA PHE A 947 0.95 -7.83 13.82
C PHE A 947 2.16 -8.57 13.25
N THR A 948 2.03 -9.88 13.01
CA THR A 948 3.13 -10.67 12.41
C THR A 948 3.40 -10.31 10.95
N SER A 949 2.39 -9.86 10.19
CA SER A 949 2.59 -9.31 8.85
C SER A 949 3.39 -8.00 8.88
N GLN A 950 3.08 -7.09 9.79
CA GLN A 950 3.85 -5.85 9.96
C GLN A 950 5.27 -6.13 10.49
N PHE A 951 5.39 -7.06 11.43
CA PHE A 951 6.69 -7.49 11.96
C PHE A 951 7.57 -8.05 10.85
N SER A 952 7.06 -8.93 9.99
CA SER A 952 7.85 -9.48 8.88
C SER A 952 8.29 -8.40 7.89
N LYS A 953 7.51 -7.34 7.67
CA LYS A 953 7.87 -6.21 6.78
C LYS A 953 8.95 -5.31 7.39
N ILE A 954 8.90 -5.12 8.71
CA ILE A 954 9.93 -4.36 9.42
C ILE A 954 11.21 -5.18 9.50
N TYR A 955 11.11 -6.46 9.85
CA TYR A 955 12.23 -7.40 9.91
C TYR A 955 12.97 -7.54 8.57
N SER A 956 12.26 -7.49 7.43
CA SER A 956 12.91 -7.57 6.12
C SER A 956 13.72 -6.31 5.76
N LYS A 957 13.52 -5.20 6.48
CA LYS A 957 14.15 -3.90 6.20
C LYS A 957 15.16 -3.49 7.26
N ILE A 958 14.89 -3.86 8.51
CA ILE A 958 15.65 -3.42 9.68
C ILE A 958 16.38 -4.62 10.26
N GLN A 959 17.70 -4.52 10.36
CA GLN A 959 18.50 -5.48 11.07
C GLN A 959 18.36 -5.23 12.58
N ILE A 960 17.90 -6.25 13.31
CA ILE A 960 17.72 -6.18 14.76
C ILE A 960 19.05 -6.38 15.49
N LEU A 961 19.80 -7.43 15.15
CA LEU A 961 21.13 -7.69 15.70
C LEU A 961 22.18 -6.99 14.82
N THR A 962 22.57 -5.77 15.17
CA THR A 962 23.58 -4.96 14.46
C THR A 962 25.01 -5.39 14.84
N PRO A 963 26.01 -5.18 13.96
CA PRO A 963 27.41 -5.54 14.26
C PRO A 963 27.92 -4.92 15.56
N ALA A 964 28.73 -5.66 16.32
CA ALA A 964 29.26 -5.22 17.60
C ALA A 964 30.26 -4.06 17.42
N THR A 965 29.77 -2.83 17.55
CA THR A 965 30.54 -1.58 17.51
C THR A 965 30.02 -0.64 18.59
N ASP A 966 30.92 0.04 19.29
CA ASP A 966 30.60 0.84 20.48
C ASP A 966 29.53 1.92 20.23
N LEU A 967 29.46 2.45 19.00
CA LEU A 967 28.50 3.49 18.60
C LEU A 967 27.07 2.97 18.39
N LEU A 968 26.85 1.66 18.31
CA LEU A 968 25.56 1.04 17.96
C LEU A 968 24.93 0.21 19.10
N PHE A 969 25.60 0.06 20.25
CA PHE A 969 25.07 -0.77 21.34
C PHE A 969 23.80 -0.21 21.98
N ASP A 970 23.70 1.11 22.14
CA ASP A 970 22.49 1.73 22.69
C ASP A 970 21.28 1.50 21.78
N GLU A 971 21.47 1.61 20.46
CA GLU A 971 20.44 1.34 19.46
C GLU A 971 20.03 -0.14 19.47
N LEU A 972 21.02 -1.05 19.51
CA LEU A 972 20.82 -2.50 19.64
C LEU A 972 19.99 -2.83 20.89
N PHE A 973 20.32 -2.26 22.05
CA PHE A 973 19.60 -2.52 23.29
C PHE A 973 18.15 -2.06 23.23
N VAL A 974 17.86 -0.89 22.65
CA VAL A 974 16.46 -0.45 22.45
C VAL A 974 15.71 -1.41 21.52
N LYS A 975 16.34 -1.90 20.44
CA LYS A 975 15.73 -2.90 19.55
C LYS A 975 15.45 -4.22 20.28
N ILE A 976 16.39 -4.72 21.09
CA ILE A 976 16.21 -5.95 21.87
C ILE A 976 15.04 -5.81 22.86
N HIS A 977 14.97 -4.70 23.59
CA HIS A 977 13.82 -4.40 24.45
C HIS A 977 12.52 -4.46 23.63
N LEU A 978 12.44 -3.77 22.49
CA LEU A 978 11.24 -3.83 21.65
C LEU A 978 10.86 -5.24 21.20
N ILE A 979 11.83 -6.08 20.84
CA ILE A 979 11.55 -7.48 20.50
C ILE A 979 11.06 -8.28 21.71
N GLU A 980 11.61 -8.07 22.91
CA GLU A 980 11.09 -8.69 24.13
C GLU A 980 9.64 -8.27 24.38
N MET A 981 9.31 -6.98 24.19
CA MET A 981 7.96 -6.46 24.33
C MET A 981 6.99 -7.10 23.32
N PHE A 982 7.37 -7.18 22.05
CA PHE A 982 6.56 -7.79 20.99
C PHE A 982 6.32 -9.28 21.24
N HIS A 983 7.39 -10.00 21.58
CA HIS A 983 7.35 -11.41 21.91
C HIS A 983 6.44 -11.67 23.12
N ASN A 984 6.58 -10.91 24.20
CA ASN A 984 5.74 -11.07 25.39
C ASN A 984 4.27 -10.72 25.12
N THR A 985 4.01 -9.73 24.27
CA THR A 985 2.64 -9.38 23.85
C THR A 985 2.02 -10.53 23.04
N MET A 986 2.78 -11.15 22.13
CA MET A 986 2.29 -12.34 21.40
C MET A 986 2.08 -13.53 22.33
N LYS A 987 2.97 -13.78 23.31
CA LYS A 987 2.78 -14.81 24.35
C LYS A 987 1.47 -14.61 25.09
N LEU A 988 1.18 -13.37 25.47
CA LEU A 988 -0.06 -13.00 26.13
C LEU A 988 -1.27 -13.32 25.25
N MET A 989 -1.25 -12.96 23.96
CA MET A 989 -2.32 -13.28 23.01
C MET A 989 -2.51 -14.79 22.80
N PHE A 990 -1.45 -15.59 22.73
CA PHE A 990 -1.56 -17.05 22.65
C PHE A 990 -2.14 -17.66 23.93
N ASN A 991 -1.70 -17.19 25.10
CA ASN A 991 -2.25 -17.62 26.39
C ASN A 991 -3.74 -17.31 26.49
N LEU A 992 -4.18 -16.17 25.94
CA LEU A 992 -5.60 -15.79 25.88
C LEU A 992 -6.38 -16.70 24.92
N LEU A 993 -5.78 -17.17 23.83
CA LEU A 993 -6.36 -18.21 22.97
C LEU A 993 -6.28 -19.64 23.53
N CYS A 994 -5.86 -19.81 24.79
CA CYS A 994 -5.61 -21.11 25.42
C CYS A 994 -4.54 -21.95 24.70
N LEU A 995 -3.63 -21.33 23.95
CA LEU A 995 -2.58 -22.01 23.21
C LEU A 995 -1.25 -21.96 23.95
N GLU A 996 -0.57 -23.10 24.02
CA GLU A 996 0.81 -23.14 24.49
C GLU A 996 1.76 -22.55 23.45
N THR A 997 2.71 -21.74 23.92
CA THR A 997 3.75 -21.19 23.05
C THR A 997 4.90 -22.15 22.88
N LEU A 998 5.46 -22.24 21.67
CA LEU A 998 6.71 -22.97 21.41
C LEU A 998 7.87 -22.24 22.11
N ASN A 999 8.27 -22.70 23.29
CA ASN A 999 9.53 -22.29 23.91
C ASN A 999 10.63 -23.24 23.41
N GLY A 1000 11.50 -22.74 22.54
CA GLY A 1000 12.61 -23.52 21.97
C GLY A 1000 12.22 -24.28 20.69
N MET A 1001 12.77 -23.81 19.57
CA MET A 1001 13.11 -24.61 18.39
C MET A 1001 14.61 -24.50 18.22
#